data_AF-O66728-F1
#
_entry.id   AF-O66728-F1
#
_cell.length_a   1.000
_cell.length_b   1.000
_cell.length_c   1.000
_cell.angle_alpha   90.00
_cell.angle_beta   90.00
_cell.angle_gamma   90.00
#
_symmetry.space_group_name_H-M   'P 1'
#
loop_
_entity.id
_entity.type
_entity.pdbx_description
1 polymer ?
#
loop_
_entity_poly.entity_id
_entity_poly.type
_entity_poly.pdbx_seq_one_letter_code
_entity_poly.pdbx_strand_id
1 'polypeptide(L)'
;MVCPKVVILSEGADLDSLSAAYGVLKLYPDAYLLKPKHLSKKAGEVFKKYRDKFRVIEDLPDCFELVLVDTHFLPEGLPRERIKRIIVYDHHPIGDVKEFEGKIEKVGAATTLVVEEIKEKGIDINPRDATLLAFGIYEDTGNFTYEGTTPRDALALAFLLEKGANLREIREVVMETYTPEQIEAVGKIVQSIEKVFINGRQISFATAVLERYQPDINTLLYEIKDLKESDAFFVIIEAEGKTYVFGRSQSEDVDVGEILSHFGGGGHREAGAVKLENVSAERIKELIKAFLKRKYVKLKVRDIMNTPPFVLEEHVSVKDALTELSERGIANAPVINREGKLVGIISKKALLKLVKLYPDEPIELFVNRDFYTLSPDAPVWEAEEILTKFGQKLIPVVEDGTVVGVVTRLDILQAVKEDLEKLKEKRRKIKVPENIEEIAREVGQIAKEMGLRAYIVGGVVRDILLGKEVWDVDFVVEGNAIELAKELARRHGVNVHPFPEFGTAHLKIGKLKLEFATARRETYPRPGAYPKVEPASLKEDLIRRDFTINAMAISVNLEDYGTLIDYFGGLRDLKDKVIRVLHPVSFIEDPVRILRALRFAGRLNFKLSRSTEKLLKQAVNLGLLKEAPRGRLINEIKLALREDRFLEILELYRKYRVLEEIIEGFQWNEKVLQKLYALRKVVDWHALEFSEERIDYGWLYLLILISNLDYERGKHFLEEMSAPSWVRETYKFMKFKLGSLKEELKKAKENYEVYRLLKPLHTSVLLLLMLEEELKEKIKLYLEKLRKVKLPKEKIEELKKQGLKGKELGERIEELKREIMNKI
;
A
#
# COMPACT_ATOMS: atom_id res chain seq x y z
N MET A 1 66.69 -4.44 38.02
CA MET A 1 66.99 -4.78 36.61
C MET A 1 66.06 -3.97 35.74
N VAL A 2 66.60 -3.26 34.75
CA VAL A 2 65.78 -2.53 33.76
C VAL A 2 65.23 -3.60 32.82
N CYS A 3 63.91 -3.80 32.82
CA CYS A 3 63.27 -4.76 31.94
C CYS A 3 63.10 -4.09 30.56
N PRO A 4 63.58 -4.68 29.46
CA PRO A 4 63.47 -4.07 28.14
C PRO A 4 62.00 -4.01 27.70
N LYS A 5 61.68 -3.02 26.86
CA LYS A 5 60.38 -2.95 26.20
C LYS A 5 60.33 -3.94 25.05
N VAL A 6 59.26 -4.71 24.98
CA VAL A 6 59.03 -5.69 23.93
C VAL A 6 57.70 -5.38 23.27
N VAL A 7 57.76 -4.99 21.99
CA VAL A 7 56.59 -4.83 21.15
C VAL A 7 56.16 -6.22 20.67
N ILE A 8 54.91 -6.56 20.88
CA ILE A 8 54.33 -7.82 20.40
C ILE A 8 53.18 -7.47 19.47
N LEU A 9 53.21 -8.07 18.27
CA LEU A 9 52.16 -7.94 17.28
C LEU A 9 51.18 -9.11 17.37
N SER A 10 49.91 -8.83 17.14
CA SER A 10 48.83 -9.80 16.97
C SER A 10 49.09 -10.72 15.75
N GLU A 11 48.49 -11.91 15.75
CA GLU A 11 48.55 -12.77 14.57
C GLU A 11 47.81 -12.12 13.40
N GLY A 12 48.49 -12.02 12.25
CA GLY A 12 47.94 -11.38 11.06
C GLY A 12 48.13 -9.85 11.02
N ALA A 13 48.95 -9.29 11.92
CA ALA A 13 49.25 -7.87 11.98
C ALA A 13 49.55 -7.25 10.59
N ASP A 14 48.92 -6.11 10.33
CA ASP A 14 48.96 -5.38 9.07
C ASP A 14 50.04 -4.27 9.06
N LEU A 15 50.01 -3.37 8.06
CA LEU A 15 50.99 -2.29 7.99
C LEU A 15 50.79 -1.27 9.11
N ASP A 16 49.59 -1.04 9.63
CA ASP A 16 49.42 -0.09 10.74
C ASP A 16 50.05 -0.63 12.01
N SER A 17 49.71 -1.86 12.38
CA SER A 17 50.38 -2.61 13.45
C SER A 17 51.92 -2.58 13.31
N LEU A 18 52.45 -2.88 12.11
CA LEU A 18 53.89 -2.91 11.86
C LEU A 18 54.54 -1.51 11.92
N SER A 19 53.86 -0.50 11.38
CA SER A 19 54.34 0.89 11.32
C SER A 19 54.32 1.52 12.71
N ALA A 20 53.26 1.31 13.48
CA ALA A 20 53.16 1.70 14.87
C ALA A 20 54.26 1.02 15.71
N ALA A 21 54.49 -0.29 15.53
CA ALA A 21 55.60 -0.97 16.18
C ALA A 21 56.96 -0.34 15.86
N TYR A 22 57.18 0.03 14.59
CA TYR A 22 58.40 0.74 14.22
C TYR A 22 58.52 2.12 14.89
N GLY A 23 57.41 2.87 14.94
CA GLY A 23 57.38 4.15 15.64
C GLY A 23 57.66 4.00 17.14
N VAL A 24 57.19 2.93 17.78
CA VAL A 24 57.52 2.62 19.18
C VAL A 24 59.03 2.35 19.34
N LEU A 25 59.66 1.63 18.40
CA LEU A 25 61.13 1.43 18.44
C LEU A 25 61.91 2.76 18.31
N LYS A 26 61.30 3.78 17.69
CA LYS A 26 61.83 5.15 17.63
C LYS A 26 61.60 5.92 18.92
N LEU A 27 60.41 5.83 19.51
CA LEU A 27 60.10 6.45 20.80
C LEU A 27 60.96 5.89 21.94
N TYR A 28 61.26 4.59 21.89
CA TYR A 28 62.01 3.88 22.92
C TYR A 28 63.23 3.17 22.31
N PRO A 29 64.42 3.80 22.37
CA PRO A 29 65.65 3.22 21.84
C PRO A 29 66.08 1.91 22.50
N ASP A 30 65.51 1.53 23.65
CA ASP A 30 65.72 0.26 24.34
C ASP A 30 64.69 -0.81 24.00
N ALA A 31 63.71 -0.51 23.13
CA ALA A 31 62.67 -1.44 22.73
C ALA A 31 63.11 -2.41 21.63
N TYR A 32 62.55 -3.61 21.69
CA TYR A 32 62.70 -4.69 20.71
C TYR A 32 61.33 -5.12 20.18
N LEU A 33 61.27 -5.54 18.93
CA LEU A 33 60.12 -6.22 18.34
C LEU A 33 60.28 -7.73 18.57
N LEU A 34 59.33 -8.39 19.21
CA LEU A 34 59.27 -9.84 19.20
C LEU A 34 59.00 -10.30 17.78
N LYS A 35 59.77 -11.26 17.28
CA LYS A 35 59.65 -11.73 15.89
C LYS A 35 58.19 -12.10 15.57
N PRO A 36 57.59 -11.44 14.58
CA PRO A 36 56.21 -11.73 14.19
C PRO A 36 56.11 -13.16 13.67
N LYS A 37 55.10 -13.93 14.13
CA LYS A 37 54.83 -15.28 13.61
C LYS A 37 54.13 -15.22 12.25
N HIS A 38 53.07 -14.42 12.16
CA HIS A 38 52.30 -14.20 10.95
C HIS A 38 51.99 -12.71 10.80
N LEU A 39 52.45 -12.14 9.68
CA LEU A 39 52.11 -10.80 9.22
C LEU A 39 51.16 -10.91 8.02
N SER A 40 50.37 -9.86 7.80
CA SER A 40 49.67 -9.67 6.53
C SER A 40 50.66 -9.69 5.37
N LYS A 41 50.20 -9.99 4.15
CA LYS A 41 51.09 -10.09 2.97
C LYS A 41 51.89 -8.80 2.74
N LYS A 42 51.21 -7.64 2.76
CA LYS A 42 51.82 -6.32 2.59
C LYS A 42 52.80 -6.01 3.74
N ALA A 43 52.39 -6.26 4.98
CA ALA A 43 53.25 -6.07 6.14
C ALA A 43 54.49 -6.97 6.11
N GLY A 44 54.36 -8.21 5.66
CA GLY A 44 55.47 -9.13 5.47
C GLY A 44 56.46 -8.67 4.40
N GLU A 45 55.97 -8.15 3.26
CA GLU A 45 56.80 -7.58 2.19
C GLU A 45 57.55 -6.33 2.66
N VAL A 46 56.86 -5.42 3.36
CA VAL A 46 57.45 -4.22 3.95
C VAL A 46 58.46 -4.59 5.04
N PHE A 47 58.12 -5.50 5.96
CA PHE A 47 59.02 -5.96 7.01
C PHE A 47 60.30 -6.57 6.44
N LYS A 48 60.19 -7.34 5.35
CA LYS A 48 61.35 -7.90 4.64
C LYS A 48 62.20 -6.80 3.99
N LYS A 49 61.57 -5.83 3.34
CA LYS A 49 62.24 -4.69 2.66
C LYS A 49 62.92 -3.74 3.66
N TYR A 50 62.34 -3.55 4.84
CA TYR A 50 62.81 -2.66 5.89
C TYR A 50 63.40 -3.42 7.09
N ARG A 51 63.81 -4.68 6.91
CA ARG A 51 64.26 -5.55 8.00
C ARG A 51 65.42 -4.95 8.80
N ASP A 52 66.27 -4.17 8.14
CA ASP A 52 67.40 -3.43 8.72
C ASP A 52 67.00 -2.40 9.77
N LYS A 53 65.75 -1.93 9.73
CA LYS A 53 65.20 -0.92 10.64
C LYS A 53 64.66 -1.51 11.95
N PHE A 54 64.37 -2.80 12.00
CA PHE A 54 63.77 -3.45 13.17
C PHE A 54 64.81 -4.17 14.03
N ARG A 55 64.86 -3.82 15.32
CA ARG A 55 65.57 -4.59 16.36
C ARG A 55 64.67 -5.73 16.81
N VAL A 56 64.99 -6.95 16.39
CA VAL A 56 64.12 -8.12 16.60
C VAL A 56 64.74 -9.09 17.59
N ILE A 57 63.92 -9.63 18.48
CA ILE A 57 64.27 -10.75 19.37
C ILE A 57 63.42 -11.98 19.01
N GLU A 58 63.98 -13.17 19.17
CA GLU A 58 63.28 -14.44 18.89
C GLU A 58 62.44 -14.89 20.10
N ASP A 59 62.96 -14.68 21.32
CA ASP A 59 62.36 -15.15 22.57
C ASP A 59 62.06 -14.01 23.55
N LEU A 60 61.05 -14.21 24.40
CA LEU A 60 60.69 -13.26 25.45
C LEU A 60 61.72 -13.27 26.60
N PRO A 61 62.18 -12.10 27.07
CA PRO A 61 63.04 -12.00 28.24
C PRO A 61 62.36 -12.51 29.53
N ASP A 62 63.14 -12.81 30.55
CA ASP A 62 62.62 -13.23 31.87
C ASP A 62 61.82 -12.12 32.58
N CYS A 63 62.09 -10.86 32.23
CA CYS A 63 61.28 -9.71 32.61
C CYS A 63 61.26 -8.71 31.47
N PHE A 64 60.09 -8.21 31.11
CA PHE A 64 59.93 -7.21 30.06
C PHE A 64 58.75 -6.28 30.32
N GLU A 65 58.75 -5.14 29.63
CA GLU A 65 57.63 -4.21 29.57
C GLU A 65 56.91 -4.46 28.25
N LEU A 66 55.63 -4.84 28.31
CA LEU A 66 54.86 -5.19 27.12
C LEU A 66 54.43 -3.91 26.42
N VAL A 67 54.67 -3.81 25.11
CA VAL A 67 54.09 -2.77 24.28
C VAL A 67 53.15 -3.40 23.27
N LEU A 68 51.89 -3.00 23.32
CA LEU A 68 50.85 -3.35 22.36
C LEU A 68 50.62 -2.16 21.43
N VAL A 69 50.49 -2.45 20.14
CA VAL A 69 50.19 -1.47 19.10
C VAL A 69 49.03 -2.00 18.28
N ASP A 70 48.09 -1.12 17.91
CA ASP A 70 46.88 -1.45 17.14
C ASP A 70 46.02 -2.56 17.78
N THR A 71 46.19 -2.72 19.09
CA THR A 71 45.37 -3.59 19.92
C THR A 71 45.58 -3.23 21.38
N HIS A 72 44.55 -3.43 22.18
CA HIS A 72 44.68 -3.49 23.63
C HIS A 72 44.05 -4.77 24.20
N PHE A 73 44.13 -5.85 23.42
CA PHE A 73 43.91 -7.21 23.88
C PHE A 73 45.22 -7.91 24.21
N LEU A 74 45.28 -8.62 25.34
CA LEU A 74 46.44 -9.44 25.69
C LEU A 74 46.54 -10.68 24.78
N PRO A 75 47.70 -10.93 24.14
CA PRO A 75 47.91 -12.14 23.35
C PRO A 75 47.73 -13.42 24.19
N GLU A 76 47.09 -14.43 23.60
CA GLU A 76 46.96 -15.75 24.25
C GLU A 76 48.34 -16.42 24.41
N GLY A 77 48.52 -17.12 25.53
CA GLY A 77 49.76 -17.85 25.84
C GLY A 77 50.93 -16.99 26.32
N LEU A 78 50.73 -15.68 26.52
CA LEU A 78 51.77 -14.78 27.03
C LEU A 78 52.04 -15.06 28.53
N PRO A 79 53.30 -15.22 28.97
CA PRO A 79 53.66 -15.45 30.38
C PRO A 79 53.46 -14.16 31.19
N ARG A 80 52.24 -13.96 31.71
CA ARG A 80 51.80 -12.72 32.37
C ARG A 80 52.65 -12.32 33.57
N GLU A 81 53.22 -13.31 34.27
CA GLU A 81 54.10 -13.12 35.42
C GLU A 81 55.44 -12.42 35.09
N ARG A 82 55.84 -12.38 33.81
CA ARG A 82 57.07 -11.74 33.34
C ARG A 82 56.87 -10.28 32.93
N ILE A 83 55.61 -9.81 32.90
CA ILE A 83 55.24 -8.47 32.42
C ILE A 83 55.31 -7.48 33.58
N LYS A 84 56.20 -6.49 33.47
CA LYS A 84 56.41 -5.46 34.51
C LYS A 84 55.43 -4.30 34.41
N ARG A 85 55.09 -3.90 33.19
CA ARG A 85 54.13 -2.85 32.83
C ARG A 85 53.64 -3.08 31.41
N ILE A 86 52.51 -2.47 31.06
CA ILE A 86 51.91 -2.52 29.73
C ILE A 86 51.83 -1.10 29.16
N ILE A 87 52.26 -0.92 27.93
CA ILE A 87 52.14 0.32 27.15
C ILE A 87 51.26 0.01 25.94
N VAL A 88 50.29 0.87 25.63
CA VAL A 88 49.33 0.67 24.54
C VAL A 88 49.29 1.89 23.63
N TYR A 89 49.33 1.65 22.32
CA TYR A 89 48.94 2.62 21.29
C TYR A 89 47.85 1.99 20.43
N ASP A 90 46.60 2.37 20.64
CA ASP A 90 45.45 1.76 19.96
C ASP A 90 44.40 2.83 19.64
N HIS A 91 43.64 2.63 18.57
CA HIS A 91 42.56 3.51 18.15
C HIS A 91 41.17 2.88 18.31
N HIS A 92 41.12 1.60 18.71
CA HIS A 92 39.89 0.88 19.02
C HIS A 92 39.38 1.18 20.44
N PRO A 93 38.06 1.39 20.64
CA PRO A 93 37.49 1.72 21.95
C PRO A 93 37.29 0.53 22.90
N ILE A 94 37.54 -0.71 22.46
CA ILE A 94 37.21 -1.94 23.20
C ILE A 94 38.44 -2.86 23.30
N GLY A 95 38.69 -3.40 24.48
CA GLY A 95 39.78 -4.32 24.79
C GLY A 95 39.86 -4.70 26.27
N ASP A 96 40.79 -5.58 26.62
CA ASP A 96 40.83 -6.27 27.93
C ASP A 96 41.90 -5.72 28.89
N VAL A 97 42.85 -4.93 28.40
CA VAL A 97 43.87 -4.27 29.22
C VAL A 97 43.29 -3.03 29.89
N LYS A 98 43.12 -3.09 31.22
CA LYS A 98 42.58 -1.96 32.00
C LYS A 98 43.63 -1.00 32.53
N GLU A 99 44.84 -1.48 32.82
CA GLU A 99 45.94 -0.67 33.35
C GLU A 99 47.09 -0.65 32.34
N PHE A 100 47.34 0.53 31.76
CA PHE A 100 48.39 0.73 30.77
C PHE A 100 48.91 2.18 30.79
N GLU A 101 50.13 2.37 30.28
CA GLU A 101 50.66 3.67 29.83
C GLU A 101 50.43 3.82 28.31
N GLY A 102 50.53 5.03 27.76
CA GLY A 102 50.39 5.27 26.31
C GLY A 102 49.08 5.99 25.96
N LYS A 103 48.55 5.75 24.76
CA LYS A 103 47.39 6.48 24.21
C LYS A 103 46.40 5.50 23.58
N ILE A 104 45.14 5.56 24.05
CA ILE A 104 44.00 4.99 23.35
C ILE A 104 43.07 6.13 22.98
N GLU A 105 43.05 6.50 21.70
CA GLU A 105 42.28 7.66 21.22
C GLU A 105 41.69 7.38 19.85
N LYS A 106 40.52 7.97 19.58
CA LYS A 106 39.82 7.79 18.30
C LYS A 106 40.53 8.54 17.17
N VAL A 107 41.33 7.82 16.39
CA VAL A 107 42.00 8.26 15.15
C VAL A 107 41.87 7.18 14.08
N GLY A 108 42.27 7.48 12.84
CA GLY A 108 42.15 6.56 11.72
C GLY A 108 43.28 5.55 11.57
N ALA A 109 44.33 5.61 12.41
CA ALA A 109 45.42 4.64 12.47
C ALA A 109 46.13 4.73 13.83
N ALA A 110 46.53 3.61 14.45
CA ALA A 110 47.35 3.61 15.65
C ALA A 110 48.72 4.27 15.40
N THR A 111 49.27 4.16 14.19
CA THR A 111 50.51 4.85 13.80
C THR A 111 50.41 6.37 13.97
N THR A 112 49.22 6.97 13.79
CA THR A 112 49.00 8.41 14.00
C THR A 112 49.39 8.83 15.42
N LEU A 113 48.98 8.06 16.44
CA LEU A 113 49.27 8.36 17.85
C LEU A 113 50.78 8.34 18.13
N VAL A 114 51.47 7.36 17.55
CA VAL A 114 52.91 7.18 17.69
C VAL A 114 53.67 8.30 16.99
N VAL A 115 53.24 8.69 15.78
CA VAL A 115 53.84 9.80 15.01
C VAL A 115 53.67 11.14 15.71
N GLU A 116 52.50 11.40 16.28
CA GLU A 116 52.26 12.60 17.08
C GLU A 116 53.21 12.68 18.27
N GLU A 117 53.44 11.56 18.97
CA GLU A 117 54.36 11.54 20.11
C GLU A 117 55.83 11.67 19.68
N ILE A 118 56.22 11.10 18.53
CA ILE A 118 57.54 11.31 17.91
C ILE A 118 57.77 12.79 17.63
N LYS A 119 56.74 13.46 17.09
CA LYS A 119 56.77 14.90 16.79
C LYS A 119 56.85 15.74 18.07
N GLU A 120 56.04 15.45 19.08
CA GLU A 120 56.05 16.14 20.38
C GLU A 120 57.41 16.03 21.08
N LYS A 121 58.05 14.85 21.03
CA LYS A 121 59.36 14.61 21.65
C LYS A 121 60.54 15.10 20.81
N GLY A 122 60.29 15.63 19.61
CA GLY A 122 61.34 16.12 18.71
C GLY A 122 62.31 15.03 18.25
N ILE A 123 61.86 13.78 18.15
CA ILE A 123 62.70 12.67 17.72
C ILE A 123 62.94 12.78 16.21
N ASP A 124 64.19 12.68 15.79
CA ASP A 124 64.54 12.78 14.38
C ASP A 124 64.18 11.50 13.61
N ILE A 125 63.62 11.70 12.42
CA ILE A 125 63.19 10.65 11.50
C ILE A 125 63.63 11.00 10.09
N ASN A 126 64.38 10.09 9.47
CA ASN A 126 64.86 10.24 8.10
C ASN A 126 63.77 9.80 7.08
N PRO A 127 63.96 10.07 5.78
CA PRO A 127 62.98 9.71 4.74
C PRO A 127 62.53 8.24 4.73
N ARG A 128 63.43 7.29 5.00
CA ARG A 128 63.05 5.86 5.07
C ARG A 128 62.20 5.56 6.30
N ASP A 129 62.49 6.19 7.42
CA ASP A 129 61.69 6.07 8.65
C ASP A 129 60.29 6.66 8.42
N ALA A 130 60.24 7.83 7.80
CA ALA A 130 58.99 8.51 7.48
C ALA A 130 58.12 7.72 6.49
N THR A 131 58.74 7.09 5.49
CA THR A 131 58.03 6.20 4.54
C THR A 131 57.45 4.99 5.26
N LEU A 132 58.22 4.37 6.17
CA LEU A 132 57.76 3.20 6.92
C LEU A 132 56.55 3.54 7.80
N LEU A 133 56.57 4.69 8.50
CA LEU A 133 55.44 5.16 9.29
C LEU A 133 54.22 5.54 8.42
N ALA A 134 54.45 6.08 7.23
CA ALA A 134 53.37 6.51 6.36
C ALA A 134 52.57 5.33 5.78
N PHE A 135 53.15 4.13 5.66
CA PHE A 135 52.41 2.94 5.21
C PHE A 135 51.21 2.64 6.11
N GLY A 136 51.39 2.67 7.44
CA GLY A 136 50.31 2.41 8.39
C GLY A 136 49.16 3.39 8.27
N ILE A 137 49.46 4.70 8.26
CA ILE A 137 48.43 5.74 8.12
C ILE A 137 47.68 5.60 6.79
N TYR A 138 48.38 5.34 5.68
CA TYR A 138 47.72 5.20 4.37
C TYR A 138 46.86 3.94 4.26
N GLU A 139 47.30 2.81 4.84
CA GLU A 139 46.53 1.57 4.83
C GLU A 139 45.23 1.71 5.64
N ASP A 140 45.33 2.16 6.89
CA ASP A 140 44.19 2.08 7.81
C ASP A 140 43.18 3.23 7.64
N THR A 141 43.62 4.36 7.09
CA THR A 141 42.69 5.42 6.65
C THR A 141 42.05 5.15 5.28
N GLY A 142 42.45 4.07 4.59
CA GLY A 142 41.98 3.77 3.25
C GLY A 142 42.30 4.90 2.27
N ASN A 143 43.54 5.41 2.29
CA ASN A 143 43.94 6.64 1.58
C ASN A 143 43.05 7.85 1.93
N PHE A 144 42.71 8.01 3.22
CA PHE A 144 41.84 9.06 3.76
C PHE A 144 40.38 9.04 3.28
N THR A 145 39.87 7.87 2.88
CA THR A 145 38.49 7.73 2.39
C THR A 145 37.56 6.99 3.36
N TYR A 146 38.10 6.33 4.39
CA TYR A 146 37.29 5.65 5.39
C TYR A 146 36.69 6.64 6.41
N GLU A 147 35.47 6.38 6.89
CA GLU A 147 34.76 7.24 7.86
C GLU A 147 35.50 7.41 9.19
N GLY A 148 36.36 6.46 9.57
CA GLY A 148 37.21 6.55 10.77
C GLY A 148 38.36 7.55 10.66
N THR A 149 38.66 8.04 9.46
CA THR A 149 39.75 9.00 9.21
C THR A 149 39.48 10.33 9.91
N THR A 150 40.49 10.89 10.58
CA THR A 150 40.42 12.16 11.30
C THR A 150 41.39 13.21 10.75
N PRO A 151 41.20 14.50 11.08
CA PRO A 151 42.18 15.53 10.74
C PRO A 151 43.59 15.27 11.31
N ARG A 152 43.68 14.50 12.41
CA ARG A 152 44.96 14.17 13.05
C ARG A 152 45.79 13.23 12.19
N ASP A 153 45.16 12.28 11.51
CA ASP A 153 45.83 11.38 10.57
C ASP A 153 46.46 12.17 9.42
N ALA A 154 45.72 13.17 8.89
CA ALA A 154 46.21 14.03 7.82
C ALA A 154 47.38 14.91 8.29
N LEU A 155 47.34 15.42 9.53
CA LEU A 155 48.42 16.21 10.12
C LEU A 155 49.67 15.37 10.41
N ALA A 156 49.49 14.14 10.90
CA ALA A 156 50.57 13.18 11.11
C ALA A 156 51.23 12.81 9.78
N LEU A 157 50.43 12.51 8.75
CA LEU A 157 50.98 12.23 7.42
C LEU A 157 51.68 13.46 6.82
N ALA A 158 51.11 14.66 6.95
CA ALA A 158 51.74 15.89 6.45
C ALA A 158 53.14 16.08 7.06
N PHE A 159 53.31 15.78 8.35
CA PHE A 159 54.61 15.79 9.00
C PHE A 159 55.56 14.71 8.45
N LEU A 160 55.10 13.50 8.18
CA LEU A 160 55.91 12.45 7.56
C LEU A 160 56.34 12.81 6.13
N LEU A 161 55.46 13.45 5.36
CA LEU A 161 55.77 13.96 4.02
C LEU A 161 56.81 15.09 4.08
N GLU A 162 56.72 15.98 5.06
CA GLU A 162 57.74 17.00 5.32
C GLU A 162 59.12 16.37 5.63
N LYS A 163 59.13 15.22 6.32
CA LYS A 163 60.34 14.41 6.57
C LYS A 163 60.80 13.58 5.37
N GLY A 164 60.13 13.68 4.22
CA GLY A 164 60.53 13.07 2.96
C GLY A 164 59.99 11.65 2.73
N ALA A 165 58.84 11.29 3.31
CA ALA A 165 58.19 10.01 3.01
C ALA A 165 57.96 9.81 1.49
N ASN A 166 58.32 8.63 0.98
CA ASN A 166 58.34 8.33 -0.46
C ASN A 166 56.97 7.86 -0.96
N LEU A 167 56.20 8.79 -1.52
CA LEU A 167 54.88 8.53 -2.10
C LEU A 167 54.86 7.44 -3.18
N ARG A 168 55.97 7.23 -3.92
CA ARG A 168 56.03 6.18 -4.93
C ARG A 168 56.05 4.79 -4.29
N GLU A 169 56.85 4.61 -3.25
CA GLU A 169 56.88 3.34 -2.51
C GLU A 169 55.56 3.09 -1.78
N ILE A 170 54.98 4.14 -1.18
CA ILE A 170 53.63 4.09 -0.58
C ILE A 170 52.62 3.60 -1.60
N ARG A 171 52.61 4.19 -2.80
CA ARG A 171 51.70 3.76 -3.89
C ARG A 171 51.91 2.29 -4.28
N GLU A 172 53.16 1.85 -4.41
CA GLU A 172 53.49 0.47 -4.83
C GLU A 172 53.07 -0.59 -3.80
N VAL A 173 53.05 -0.25 -2.50
CA VAL A 173 52.66 -1.18 -1.42
C VAL A 173 51.17 -1.09 -1.11
N VAL A 174 50.64 0.13 -0.98
CA VAL A 174 49.28 0.36 -0.49
C VAL A 174 48.26 0.13 -1.61
N MET A 175 48.57 0.51 -2.86
CA MET A 175 47.67 0.25 -3.98
C MET A 175 47.79 -1.20 -4.46
N GLU A 176 46.71 -1.96 -4.30
CA GLU A 176 46.65 -3.34 -4.79
C GLU A 176 46.69 -3.40 -6.32
N THR A 177 47.65 -4.14 -6.86
CA THR A 177 47.65 -4.56 -8.25
C THR A 177 46.98 -5.92 -8.37
N TYR A 178 45.88 -5.99 -9.11
CA TYR A 178 45.12 -7.22 -9.32
C TYR A 178 45.71 -8.07 -10.44
N THR A 179 45.72 -9.39 -10.25
CA THR A 179 46.15 -10.30 -11.32
C THR A 179 45.09 -10.38 -12.42
N PRO A 180 45.46 -10.72 -13.67
CA PRO A 180 44.50 -10.93 -14.75
C PRO A 180 43.38 -11.91 -14.38
N GLU A 181 43.71 -12.97 -13.63
CA GLU A 181 42.77 -13.99 -13.17
C GLU A 181 41.79 -13.44 -12.13
N GLN A 182 42.25 -12.56 -11.22
CA GLN A 182 41.37 -11.87 -10.28
C GLN A 182 40.41 -10.92 -11.01
N ILE A 183 40.89 -10.18 -12.01
CA ILE A 183 40.06 -9.29 -12.83
C ILE A 183 39.00 -10.10 -13.59
N GLU A 184 39.38 -11.23 -14.17
CA GLU A 184 38.43 -12.12 -14.87
C GLU A 184 37.37 -12.67 -13.90
N ALA A 185 37.79 -13.11 -12.72
CA ALA A 185 36.88 -13.63 -11.70
C ALA A 185 35.89 -12.54 -11.23
N VAL A 186 36.36 -11.31 -10.99
CA VAL A 186 35.49 -10.17 -10.68
C VAL A 186 34.53 -9.88 -11.83
N GLY A 187 34.99 -9.94 -13.08
CA GLY A 187 34.13 -9.78 -14.27
C GLY A 187 32.97 -10.77 -14.29
N LYS A 188 33.24 -12.06 -14.00
CA LYS A 188 32.19 -13.10 -13.89
C LYS A 188 31.21 -12.82 -12.76
N ILE A 189 31.71 -12.35 -11.61
CA ILE A 189 30.89 -12.03 -10.44
C ILE A 189 29.99 -10.81 -10.70
N VAL A 190 30.52 -9.74 -11.29
CA VAL A 190 29.73 -8.55 -11.64
C VAL A 190 28.61 -8.89 -12.63
N GLN A 191 28.90 -9.73 -13.62
CA GLN A 191 27.91 -10.14 -14.62
C GLN A 191 26.79 -11.03 -14.05
N SER A 192 26.98 -11.66 -12.89
CA SER A 192 26.01 -12.55 -12.27
C SER A 192 25.23 -11.91 -11.12
N ILE A 193 25.43 -10.61 -10.86
CA ILE A 193 24.70 -9.90 -9.80
C ILE A 193 23.20 -9.95 -10.07
N GLU A 194 22.49 -10.58 -9.15
CA GLU A 194 21.04 -10.70 -9.07
C GLU A 194 20.57 -9.92 -7.84
N LYS A 195 19.84 -8.82 -8.04
CA LYS A 195 19.20 -8.06 -6.96
C LYS A 195 17.83 -8.66 -6.64
N VAL A 196 17.62 -9.09 -5.39
CA VAL A 196 16.40 -9.76 -4.94
C VAL A 196 15.84 -9.05 -3.71
N PHE A 197 14.56 -8.69 -3.76
CA PHE A 197 13.87 -8.16 -2.58
C PHE A 197 13.37 -9.29 -1.69
N ILE A 198 13.90 -9.39 -0.48
CA ILE A 198 13.50 -10.38 0.53
C ILE A 198 13.14 -9.65 1.81
N ASN A 199 11.88 -9.81 2.26
CA ASN A 199 11.36 -9.14 3.46
C ASN A 199 11.66 -7.63 3.48
N GLY A 200 11.46 -6.99 2.31
CA GLY A 200 11.62 -5.54 2.08
C GLY A 200 13.02 -5.02 1.99
N ARG A 201 14.00 -5.91 2.02
CA ARG A 201 15.41 -5.56 1.91
C ARG A 201 15.91 -6.00 0.56
N GLN A 202 16.68 -5.13 -0.10
CA GLN A 202 17.32 -5.44 -1.35
C GLN A 202 18.59 -6.25 -1.08
N ILE A 203 18.51 -7.57 -1.27
CA ILE A 203 19.64 -8.47 -1.11
C ILE A 203 20.24 -8.77 -2.48
N SER A 204 21.53 -8.50 -2.66
CA SER A 204 22.25 -8.88 -3.88
C SER A 204 22.86 -10.27 -3.73
N PHE A 205 22.72 -11.10 -4.75
CA PHE A 205 23.42 -12.38 -4.87
C PHE A 205 24.29 -12.34 -6.11
N ALA A 206 25.53 -12.80 -6.01
CA ALA A 206 26.39 -13.00 -7.17
C ALA A 206 26.98 -14.40 -7.12
N THR A 207 26.96 -15.11 -8.25
CA THR A 207 27.47 -16.48 -8.36
C THR A 207 28.57 -16.56 -9.42
N ALA A 208 29.67 -17.24 -9.13
CA ALA A 208 30.72 -17.48 -10.11
C ALA A 208 31.27 -18.89 -10.00
N VAL A 209 31.50 -19.52 -11.14
CA VAL A 209 32.20 -20.81 -11.24
C VAL A 209 33.58 -20.54 -11.82
N LEU A 210 34.63 -20.90 -11.08
CA LEU A 210 36.03 -20.67 -11.42
C LEU A 210 36.79 -22.00 -11.44
N GLU A 211 37.81 -22.12 -12.30
CA GLU A 211 38.67 -23.32 -12.30
C GLU A 211 39.47 -23.45 -11.01
N ARG A 212 40.01 -22.33 -10.51
CA ARG A 212 40.80 -22.25 -9.27
C ARG A 212 40.30 -21.12 -8.39
N TYR A 213 40.33 -21.34 -7.08
CA TYR A 213 40.03 -20.30 -6.11
C TYR A 213 41.11 -19.22 -6.17
N GLN A 214 40.69 -17.95 -6.31
CA GLN A 214 41.60 -16.82 -6.33
C GLN A 214 41.81 -16.30 -4.90
N PRO A 215 43.04 -16.34 -4.35
CA PRO A 215 43.34 -15.73 -3.07
C PRO A 215 42.99 -14.23 -3.08
N ASP A 216 42.57 -13.72 -1.92
CA ASP A 216 42.26 -12.31 -1.67
C ASP A 216 41.14 -11.72 -2.55
N ILE A 217 40.34 -12.54 -3.25
CA ILE A 217 39.25 -12.03 -4.08
C ILE A 217 38.19 -11.29 -3.25
N ASN A 218 38.05 -11.61 -1.98
CA ASN A 218 37.11 -11.02 -1.04
C ASN A 218 37.31 -9.51 -0.84
N THR A 219 38.54 -8.98 -0.86
CA THR A 219 38.77 -7.52 -0.79
C THR A 219 38.27 -6.80 -2.04
N LEU A 220 38.52 -7.38 -3.22
CA LEU A 220 38.00 -6.90 -4.51
C LEU A 220 36.47 -6.84 -4.56
N LEU A 221 35.80 -7.84 -3.97
CA LEU A 221 34.34 -7.89 -3.95
C LEU A 221 33.71 -6.71 -3.22
N TYR A 222 34.39 -6.18 -2.21
CA TYR A 222 33.92 -5.03 -1.46
C TYR A 222 33.98 -3.74 -2.26
N GLU A 223 34.83 -3.63 -3.27
CA GLU A 223 34.91 -2.44 -4.13
C GLU A 223 33.77 -2.37 -5.16
N ILE A 224 33.02 -3.45 -5.36
CA ILE A 224 31.97 -3.51 -6.37
C ILE A 224 30.75 -2.68 -5.92
N LYS A 225 30.58 -1.51 -6.54
CA LYS A 225 29.49 -0.57 -6.27
C LYS A 225 28.10 -1.20 -6.31
N ASP A 226 27.83 -2.04 -7.30
CA ASP A 226 26.51 -2.67 -7.48
C ASP A 226 26.10 -3.60 -6.32
N LEU A 227 27.08 -4.25 -5.67
CA LEU A 227 26.84 -5.05 -4.47
C LEU A 227 26.58 -4.15 -3.25
N LYS A 228 27.32 -3.03 -3.15
CA LYS A 228 27.22 -2.07 -2.04
C LYS A 228 25.91 -1.28 -2.02
N GLU A 229 25.19 -1.16 -3.13
CA GLU A 229 23.87 -0.51 -3.19
C GLU A 229 22.73 -1.31 -2.52
N SER A 230 22.99 -2.56 -2.14
CA SER A 230 22.05 -3.45 -1.48
C SER A 230 22.18 -3.39 0.06
N ASP A 231 21.08 -3.64 0.78
CA ASP A 231 21.08 -3.73 2.25
C ASP A 231 22.01 -4.83 2.76
N ALA A 232 22.12 -5.92 2.00
CA ALA A 232 23.10 -6.98 2.21
C ALA A 232 23.44 -7.65 0.88
N PHE A 233 24.59 -8.29 0.80
CA PHE A 233 24.96 -9.07 -0.38
C PHE A 233 25.68 -10.36 -0.03
N PHE A 234 25.51 -11.36 -0.90
CA PHE A 234 26.16 -12.66 -0.82
C PHE A 234 26.87 -12.97 -2.14
N VAL A 235 28.17 -13.18 -2.09
CA VAL A 235 28.96 -13.66 -3.23
C VAL A 235 29.29 -15.13 -3.02
N ILE A 236 28.96 -15.94 -4.02
CA ILE A 236 29.05 -17.40 -3.97
C ILE A 236 29.98 -17.86 -5.10
N ILE A 237 31.12 -18.43 -4.73
CA ILE A 237 32.16 -18.85 -5.67
C ILE A 237 32.32 -20.37 -5.59
N GLU A 238 32.14 -21.05 -6.70
CA GLU A 238 32.41 -22.48 -6.84
C GLU A 238 33.76 -22.67 -7.53
N ALA A 239 34.71 -23.31 -6.84
CA ALA A 239 36.04 -23.58 -7.35
C ALA A 239 36.64 -24.83 -6.71
N GLU A 240 37.32 -25.66 -7.51
CA GLU A 240 38.04 -26.86 -7.05
C GLU A 240 37.17 -27.81 -6.19
N GLY A 241 35.91 -28.01 -6.60
CA GLY A 241 34.94 -28.88 -5.92
C GLY A 241 34.39 -28.34 -4.59
N LYS A 242 34.69 -27.09 -4.26
CA LYS A 242 34.27 -26.40 -3.05
C LYS A 242 33.48 -25.15 -3.40
N THR A 243 32.57 -24.77 -2.52
CA THR A 243 31.76 -23.56 -2.65
C THR A 243 32.02 -22.63 -1.48
N TYR A 244 32.47 -21.43 -1.79
CA TYR A 244 32.79 -20.37 -0.86
C TYR A 244 31.66 -19.34 -0.91
N VAL A 245 31.10 -18.99 0.24
CA VAL A 245 30.08 -17.94 0.34
C VAL A 245 30.59 -16.84 1.25
N PHE A 246 30.55 -15.61 0.76
CA PHE A 246 30.89 -14.40 1.50
C PHE A 246 29.66 -13.53 1.62
N GLY A 247 29.30 -13.13 2.84
CA GLY A 247 28.17 -12.25 3.13
C GLY A 247 28.66 -10.93 3.71
N ARG A 248 28.03 -9.84 3.29
CA ARG A 248 28.16 -8.51 3.93
C ARG A 248 26.79 -7.90 4.12
N SER A 249 26.65 -7.13 5.19
CA SER A 249 25.48 -6.29 5.42
C SER A 249 25.89 -4.82 5.52
N GLN A 250 25.13 -3.97 4.85
CA GLN A 250 25.12 -2.51 4.99
C GLN A 250 24.04 -2.06 5.98
N SER A 251 23.23 -3.00 6.48
CA SER A 251 22.05 -2.74 7.30
C SER A 251 22.12 -3.52 8.61
N GLU A 252 21.84 -2.85 9.74
CA GLU A 252 21.73 -3.54 11.03
C GLU A 252 20.65 -4.63 10.99
N ASP A 253 19.65 -4.48 10.14
CA ASP A 253 18.53 -5.39 10.04
C ASP A 253 18.85 -6.75 9.40
N VAL A 254 20.04 -6.93 8.80
CA VAL A 254 20.47 -8.21 8.20
C VAL A 254 21.74 -8.69 8.87
N ASP A 255 21.62 -9.66 9.77
CA ASP A 255 22.78 -10.31 10.39
C ASP A 255 23.35 -11.40 9.48
N VAL A 256 24.39 -11.06 8.69
CA VAL A 256 25.03 -12.02 7.78
C VAL A 256 25.84 -13.10 8.50
N GLY A 257 26.46 -12.76 9.64
CA GLY A 257 27.21 -13.72 10.45
C GLY A 257 26.30 -14.85 10.95
N GLU A 258 25.13 -14.49 11.47
CA GLU A 258 24.12 -15.43 11.96
C GLU A 258 23.50 -16.27 10.82
N ILE A 259 23.29 -15.66 9.65
CA ILE A 259 22.81 -16.39 8.46
C ILE A 259 23.82 -17.45 8.03
N LEU A 260 25.10 -17.10 7.93
CA LEU A 260 26.12 -18.01 7.41
C LEU A 260 26.51 -19.08 8.43
N SER A 261 26.42 -18.80 9.73
CA SER A 261 26.62 -19.81 10.77
C SER A 261 25.55 -20.91 10.77
N HIS A 262 24.32 -20.65 10.27
CA HIS A 262 23.34 -21.71 10.00
C HIS A 262 23.83 -22.76 8.99
N PHE A 263 24.76 -22.39 8.11
CA PHE A 263 25.34 -23.28 7.11
C PHE A 263 26.72 -23.81 7.53
N GLY A 264 27.11 -23.66 8.80
CA GLY A 264 28.43 -24.06 9.30
C GLY A 264 29.53 -23.02 9.07
N GLY A 265 29.16 -21.79 8.74
CA GLY A 265 30.07 -20.65 8.63
C GLY A 265 30.32 -19.92 9.95
N GLY A 266 30.90 -18.74 9.83
CA GLY A 266 31.11 -17.82 10.94
C GLY A 266 31.25 -16.38 10.46
N GLY A 267 31.37 -15.46 11.41
CA GLY A 267 31.50 -14.03 11.14
C GLY A 267 30.84 -13.17 12.21
N HIS A 268 30.76 -11.89 11.92
CA HIS A 268 30.05 -10.89 12.69
C HIS A 268 28.78 -10.46 11.95
N ARG A 269 27.95 -9.63 12.61
CA ARG A 269 26.68 -9.15 12.06
C ARG A 269 26.82 -8.51 10.67
N GLU A 270 27.91 -7.80 10.43
CA GLU A 270 28.19 -7.06 9.20
C GLU A 270 28.89 -7.89 8.12
N ALA A 271 29.59 -8.96 8.49
CA ALA A 271 30.39 -9.75 7.55
C ALA A 271 30.51 -11.21 8.02
N GLY A 272 30.36 -12.16 7.09
CA GLY A 272 30.59 -13.56 7.39
C GLY A 272 31.04 -14.36 6.18
N ALA A 273 31.50 -15.58 6.44
CA ALA A 273 31.92 -16.51 5.40
C ALA A 273 31.60 -17.97 5.77
N VAL A 274 31.36 -18.79 4.76
CA VAL A 274 31.27 -20.25 4.90
C VAL A 274 31.92 -20.93 3.70
N LYS A 275 32.54 -22.09 3.96
CA LYS A 275 33.07 -22.98 2.93
C LYS A 275 32.33 -24.32 3.01
N LEU A 276 31.79 -24.75 1.88
CA LEU A 276 30.97 -25.95 1.74
C LEU A 276 31.64 -26.92 0.78
N GLU A 277 31.51 -28.22 1.04
CA GLU A 277 31.95 -29.27 0.13
C GLU A 277 30.75 -29.88 -0.59
N ASN A 278 30.87 -30.11 -1.90
CA ASN A 278 29.84 -30.77 -2.72
C ASN A 278 28.45 -30.11 -2.75
N VAL A 279 28.38 -28.79 -2.51
CA VAL A 279 27.13 -28.01 -2.63
C VAL A 279 27.30 -27.02 -3.77
N SER A 280 26.44 -27.04 -4.79
CA SER A 280 26.54 -26.10 -5.91
C SER A 280 26.21 -24.66 -5.50
N ALA A 281 26.79 -23.69 -6.21
CA ALA A 281 26.54 -22.27 -5.97
C ALA A 281 25.03 -21.92 -6.01
N GLU A 282 24.31 -22.48 -6.97
CA GLU A 282 22.87 -22.22 -7.12
C GLU A 282 22.05 -22.82 -5.96
N ARG A 283 22.45 -23.98 -5.45
CA ARG A 283 21.74 -24.63 -4.34
C ARG A 283 21.88 -23.84 -3.06
N ILE A 284 23.10 -23.39 -2.71
CA ILE A 284 23.31 -22.60 -1.49
C ILE A 284 22.65 -21.22 -1.60
N LYS A 285 22.63 -20.60 -2.79
CA LYS A 285 21.89 -19.37 -3.05
C LYS A 285 20.41 -19.51 -2.68
N GLU A 286 19.75 -20.56 -3.18
CA GLU A 286 18.33 -20.79 -2.89
C GLU A 286 18.06 -21.11 -1.41
N LEU A 287 18.99 -21.78 -0.72
CA LEU A 287 18.88 -22.03 0.72
C LEU A 287 19.00 -20.72 1.53
N ILE A 288 19.94 -19.85 1.19
CA ILE A 288 20.08 -18.53 1.82
C ILE A 288 18.84 -17.68 1.57
N LYS A 289 18.33 -17.65 0.32
CA LYS A 289 17.06 -16.98 -0.01
C LYS A 289 15.90 -17.51 0.83
N ALA A 290 15.79 -18.82 1.01
CA ALA A 290 14.74 -19.44 1.82
C ALA A 290 14.88 -19.10 3.30
N PHE A 291 16.11 -19.09 3.83
CA PHE A 291 16.40 -18.72 5.22
C PHE A 291 16.02 -17.26 5.50
N LEU A 292 16.47 -16.34 4.64
CA LEU A 292 16.14 -14.91 4.72
C LEU A 292 14.63 -14.65 4.69
N LYS A 293 13.89 -15.41 3.86
CA LYS A 293 12.42 -15.32 3.79
C LYS A 293 11.74 -15.70 5.11
N ARG A 294 12.25 -16.71 5.81
CA ARG A 294 11.65 -17.23 7.06
C ARG A 294 11.92 -16.36 8.28
N LYS A 295 13.13 -15.78 8.38
CA LYS A 295 13.62 -15.24 9.66
C LYS A 295 13.14 -13.83 10.01
N TYR A 296 12.79 -13.00 9.02
CA TYR A 296 12.57 -11.57 9.24
C TYR A 296 11.11 -11.11 9.35
N VAL A 297 10.16 -12.03 9.57
CA VAL A 297 8.76 -11.65 9.82
C VAL A 297 8.54 -11.50 11.33
N LYS A 298 8.58 -10.26 11.84
CA LYS A 298 8.28 -9.90 13.25
C LYS A 298 6.78 -9.91 13.60
N LEU A 299 5.93 -10.52 12.77
CA LEU A 299 4.48 -10.55 13.01
C LEU A 299 4.15 -11.52 14.14
N LYS A 300 3.25 -11.08 15.03
CA LYS A 300 2.60 -11.94 16.02
C LYS A 300 1.27 -12.46 15.47
N VAL A 301 0.79 -13.55 16.03
CA VAL A 301 -0.51 -14.15 15.69
C VAL A 301 -1.66 -13.14 15.81
N ARG A 302 -1.65 -12.26 16.83
CA ARG A 302 -2.66 -11.20 17.00
C ARG A 302 -2.73 -10.22 15.83
N ASP A 303 -1.65 -10.05 15.08
CA ASP A 303 -1.58 -9.10 13.97
C ASP A 303 -2.26 -9.65 12.70
N ILE A 304 -2.52 -10.96 12.66
CA ILE A 304 -3.00 -11.67 11.47
C ILE A 304 -4.27 -12.48 11.70
N MET A 305 -4.67 -12.68 12.96
CA MET A 305 -5.85 -13.47 13.30
C MET A 305 -7.15 -12.76 12.90
N ASN A 306 -8.15 -13.53 12.48
CA ASN A 306 -9.51 -12.99 12.37
C ASN A 306 -10.13 -12.94 13.78
N THR A 307 -10.63 -11.76 14.15
CA THR A 307 -11.30 -11.49 15.42
C THR A 307 -12.50 -10.55 15.19
N PRO A 308 -13.63 -10.74 15.90
CA PRO A 308 -13.93 -11.85 16.81
C PRO A 308 -14.06 -13.19 16.06
N PRO A 309 -13.69 -14.34 16.69
CA PRO A 309 -13.76 -15.64 16.04
C PRO A 309 -15.21 -16.12 15.92
N PHE A 310 -15.54 -16.76 14.80
CA PHE A 310 -16.75 -17.55 14.71
C PHE A 310 -16.52 -18.91 15.37
N VAL A 311 -17.39 -19.25 16.32
CA VAL A 311 -17.37 -20.52 17.07
C VAL A 311 -18.74 -21.18 16.99
N LEU A 312 -18.76 -22.50 17.16
CA LEU A 312 -19.99 -23.28 17.28
C LEU A 312 -20.13 -23.80 18.71
N GLU A 313 -21.34 -23.85 19.25
CA GLU A 313 -21.60 -24.49 20.54
C GLU A 313 -21.73 -26.02 20.37
N GLU A 314 -21.16 -26.77 21.32
CA GLU A 314 -20.98 -28.23 21.21
C GLU A 314 -22.30 -29.03 21.05
N HIS A 315 -23.41 -28.47 21.53
CA HIS A 315 -24.73 -29.09 21.52
C HIS A 315 -25.54 -28.81 20.24
N VAL A 316 -25.03 -27.97 19.32
CA VAL A 316 -25.67 -27.70 18.04
C VAL A 316 -25.72 -28.99 17.21
N SER A 317 -26.82 -29.21 16.49
CA SER A 317 -26.96 -30.40 15.63
C SER A 317 -25.98 -30.35 14.46
N VAL A 318 -25.60 -31.52 13.93
CA VAL A 318 -24.76 -31.62 12.72
C VAL A 318 -25.36 -30.84 11.54
N LYS A 319 -26.69 -30.89 11.37
CA LYS A 319 -27.41 -30.18 10.29
C LYS A 319 -27.35 -28.67 10.46
N ASP A 320 -27.56 -28.18 11.67
CA ASP A 320 -27.56 -26.73 11.93
C ASP A 320 -26.15 -26.17 11.84
N ALA A 321 -25.15 -26.88 12.38
CA ALA A 321 -23.74 -26.52 12.23
C ALA A 321 -23.31 -26.48 10.75
N LEU A 322 -23.79 -27.43 9.92
CA LEU A 322 -23.51 -27.41 8.48
C LEU A 322 -24.14 -26.21 7.79
N THR A 323 -25.35 -25.84 8.21
CA THR A 323 -26.07 -24.69 7.68
C THR A 323 -25.33 -23.41 8.02
N GLU A 324 -24.95 -23.21 9.29
CA GLU A 324 -24.20 -22.03 9.72
C GLU A 324 -22.86 -21.89 9.01
N LEU A 325 -22.06 -22.96 8.93
CA LEU A 325 -20.79 -22.93 8.19
C LEU A 325 -21.01 -22.64 6.69
N SER A 326 -22.13 -23.09 6.13
CA SER A 326 -22.45 -22.87 4.72
C SER A 326 -22.83 -21.44 4.42
N GLU A 327 -23.74 -20.88 5.22
CA GLU A 327 -24.19 -19.50 5.07
C GLU A 327 -23.07 -18.51 5.33
N ARG A 328 -22.16 -18.82 6.26
CA ARG A 328 -21.00 -17.98 6.60
C ARG A 328 -19.80 -18.19 5.66
N GLY A 329 -19.84 -19.19 4.78
CA GLY A 329 -18.74 -19.53 3.89
C GLY A 329 -17.48 -20.05 4.61
N ILE A 330 -17.65 -20.60 5.82
CA ILE A 330 -16.54 -21.03 6.69
C ILE A 330 -16.27 -22.53 6.49
N ALA A 331 -14.99 -22.91 6.36
CA ALA A 331 -14.60 -24.29 6.12
C ALA A 331 -14.41 -25.11 7.41
N ASN A 332 -13.94 -24.49 8.49
CA ASN A 332 -13.73 -25.11 9.80
C ASN A 332 -14.04 -24.09 10.89
N ALA A 333 -14.51 -24.54 12.05
CA ALA A 333 -14.75 -23.68 13.20
C ALA A 333 -14.27 -24.34 14.50
N PRO A 334 -13.77 -23.56 15.47
CA PRO A 334 -13.65 -24.01 16.85
C PRO A 334 -15.03 -24.30 17.43
N VAL A 335 -15.09 -25.32 18.29
CA VAL A 335 -16.29 -25.72 19.02
C VAL A 335 -16.06 -25.44 20.50
N ILE A 336 -17.03 -24.78 21.14
CA ILE A 336 -16.97 -24.39 22.55
C ILE A 336 -18.05 -25.10 23.35
N ASN A 337 -17.75 -25.37 24.62
CA ASN A 337 -18.72 -25.90 25.57
C ASN A 337 -19.65 -24.79 26.10
N ARG A 338 -20.62 -25.17 26.94
CA ARG A 338 -21.55 -24.20 27.58
C ARG A 338 -20.87 -23.14 28.46
N GLU A 339 -19.63 -23.38 28.88
CA GLU A 339 -18.82 -22.47 29.70
C GLU A 339 -17.92 -21.56 28.84
N GLY A 340 -18.02 -21.66 27.50
CA GLY A 340 -17.23 -20.89 26.55
C GLY A 340 -15.80 -21.40 26.33
N LYS A 341 -15.45 -22.58 26.86
CA LYS A 341 -14.14 -23.19 26.72
C LYS A 341 -14.04 -24.00 25.43
N LEU A 342 -12.90 -23.93 24.77
CA LEU A 342 -12.61 -24.67 23.55
C LEU A 342 -12.57 -26.19 23.81
N VAL A 343 -13.40 -26.95 23.12
CA VAL A 343 -13.47 -28.43 23.22
C VAL A 343 -12.96 -29.14 21.97
N GLY A 344 -12.99 -28.50 20.81
CA GLY A 344 -12.66 -29.16 19.55
C GLY A 344 -12.63 -28.25 18.34
N ILE A 345 -12.32 -28.84 17.19
CA ILE A 345 -12.50 -28.20 15.88
C ILE A 345 -13.38 -29.10 15.03
N ILE A 346 -14.32 -28.51 14.29
CA ILE A 346 -15.14 -29.23 13.32
C ILE A 346 -14.99 -28.64 11.92
N SER A 347 -15.06 -29.50 10.91
CA SER A 347 -14.94 -29.09 9.51
C SER A 347 -16.26 -29.25 8.77
N LYS A 348 -16.57 -28.31 7.87
CA LYS A 348 -17.70 -28.41 6.94
C LYS A 348 -17.66 -29.69 6.11
N LYS A 349 -16.46 -30.16 5.76
CA LYS A 349 -16.26 -31.44 5.05
C LYS A 349 -16.71 -32.64 5.87
N ALA A 350 -16.45 -32.64 7.19
CA ALA A 350 -16.93 -33.68 8.09
C ALA A 350 -18.46 -33.60 8.21
N LEU A 351 -19.01 -32.40 8.44
CA LEU A 351 -20.46 -32.19 8.56
C LEU A 351 -21.23 -32.60 7.30
N LEU A 352 -20.71 -32.33 6.09
CA LEU A 352 -21.31 -32.79 4.83
C LEU A 352 -21.44 -34.32 4.73
N LYS A 353 -20.56 -35.07 5.40
CA LYS A 353 -20.67 -36.53 5.50
C LYS A 353 -21.64 -36.94 6.61
N LEU A 354 -21.50 -36.32 7.77
CA LEU A 354 -22.28 -36.63 8.97
C LEU A 354 -23.77 -36.33 8.80
N VAL A 355 -24.14 -35.24 8.10
CA VAL A 355 -25.55 -34.84 7.94
C VAL A 355 -26.40 -35.91 7.25
N LYS A 356 -25.78 -36.83 6.49
CA LYS A 356 -26.47 -37.94 5.83
C LYS A 356 -26.79 -39.10 6.78
N LEU A 357 -26.05 -39.23 7.88
CA LEU A 357 -26.11 -40.36 8.80
C LEU A 357 -26.67 -39.96 10.17
N TYR A 358 -26.29 -38.77 10.65
CA TYR A 358 -26.54 -38.26 11.99
C TYR A 358 -26.91 -36.77 11.96
N PRO A 359 -27.98 -36.36 11.25
CA PRO A 359 -28.33 -34.94 11.08
C PRO A 359 -28.67 -34.22 12.40
N ASP A 360 -29.33 -34.93 13.32
CA ASP A 360 -29.90 -34.36 14.54
C ASP A 360 -29.00 -34.58 15.78
N GLU A 361 -27.93 -35.37 15.64
CA GLU A 361 -26.96 -35.60 16.72
C GLU A 361 -26.12 -34.34 17.00
N PRO A 362 -25.71 -34.11 18.26
CA PRO A 362 -24.89 -32.95 18.62
C PRO A 362 -23.47 -33.10 18.06
N ILE A 363 -22.87 -31.97 17.65
CA ILE A 363 -21.54 -31.97 17.06
C ILE A 363 -20.43 -32.42 18.01
N GLU A 364 -20.63 -32.32 19.34
CA GLU A 364 -19.66 -32.75 20.36
C GLU A 364 -19.18 -34.20 20.21
N LEU A 365 -20.02 -35.08 19.64
CA LEU A 365 -19.71 -36.49 19.39
C LEU A 365 -18.70 -36.68 18.25
N PHE A 366 -18.52 -35.66 17.41
CA PHE A 366 -17.76 -35.76 16.16
C PHE A 366 -16.64 -34.71 16.03
N VAL A 367 -16.41 -33.90 17.06
CA VAL A 367 -15.34 -32.88 17.03
C VAL A 367 -13.96 -33.54 17.00
N ASN A 368 -13.04 -32.97 16.24
CA ASN A 368 -11.63 -33.36 16.34
C ASN A 368 -11.05 -32.73 17.61
N ARG A 369 -10.52 -33.57 18.51
CA ARG A 369 -9.87 -33.16 19.75
C ARG A 369 -8.34 -33.14 19.67
N ASP A 370 -7.77 -33.65 18.58
CA ASP A 370 -6.33 -33.62 18.32
C ASP A 370 -6.01 -32.45 17.40
N PHE A 371 -5.68 -31.31 18.02
CA PHE A 371 -5.37 -30.06 17.33
C PHE A 371 -4.42 -29.19 18.17
N TYR A 372 -3.70 -28.31 17.50
CA TYR A 372 -2.86 -27.29 18.10
C TYR A 372 -3.61 -25.97 18.25
N THR A 373 -3.25 -25.21 19.28
CA THR A 373 -3.68 -23.83 19.52
C THR A 373 -2.45 -22.93 19.61
N LEU A 374 -2.66 -21.62 19.51
CA LEU A 374 -1.61 -20.61 19.73
C LEU A 374 -2.12 -19.52 20.67
N SER A 375 -1.21 -18.83 21.35
CA SER A 375 -1.53 -17.59 22.05
C SER A 375 -1.53 -16.39 21.08
N PRO A 376 -2.21 -15.27 21.42
CA PRO A 376 -2.16 -14.05 20.60
C PRO A 376 -0.74 -13.49 20.39
N ASP A 377 0.18 -13.77 21.32
CA ASP A 377 1.56 -13.29 21.29
C ASP A 377 2.55 -14.26 20.64
N ALA A 378 2.09 -15.45 20.22
CA ALA A 378 2.92 -16.39 19.49
C ALA A 378 3.41 -15.78 18.15
N PRO A 379 4.62 -16.11 17.71
CA PRO A 379 5.15 -15.64 16.43
C PRO A 379 4.47 -16.35 15.24
N VAL A 380 4.28 -15.63 14.13
CA VAL A 380 3.54 -16.17 12.96
C VAL A 380 4.18 -17.42 12.35
N TRP A 381 5.50 -17.62 12.48
CA TRP A 381 6.16 -18.83 11.96
C TRP A 381 5.68 -20.12 12.66
N GLU A 382 5.27 -20.05 13.93
CA GLU A 382 4.66 -21.21 14.62
C GLU A 382 3.32 -21.59 13.99
N ALA A 383 2.52 -20.58 13.61
CA ALA A 383 1.27 -20.81 12.89
C ALA A 383 1.53 -21.45 11.51
N GLU A 384 2.59 -21.03 10.81
CA GLU A 384 3.00 -21.64 9.54
C GLU A 384 3.42 -23.11 9.71
N GLU A 385 4.19 -23.42 10.76
CA GLU A 385 4.59 -24.78 11.08
C GLU A 385 3.38 -25.67 11.37
N ILE A 386 2.46 -25.21 12.22
CA ILE A 386 1.21 -25.93 12.54
C ILE A 386 0.39 -26.24 11.28
N LEU A 387 0.13 -25.23 10.45
CA LEU A 387 -0.70 -25.39 9.24
C LEU A 387 -0.04 -26.25 8.15
N THR A 388 1.29 -26.29 8.11
CA THR A 388 2.04 -26.96 7.04
C THR A 388 2.46 -28.36 7.44
N LYS A 389 3.12 -28.51 8.59
CA LYS A 389 3.71 -29.77 9.07
C LYS A 389 2.67 -30.71 9.65
N PHE A 390 1.72 -30.16 10.41
CA PHE A 390 0.68 -30.96 11.08
C PHE A 390 -0.63 -31.00 10.27
N GLY A 391 -0.70 -30.30 9.13
CA GLY A 391 -1.83 -30.36 8.20
C GLY A 391 -3.15 -29.79 8.74
N GLN A 392 -3.13 -29.13 9.90
CA GLN A 392 -4.29 -28.45 10.47
C GLN A 392 -4.71 -27.30 9.55
N LYS A 393 -6.02 -27.06 9.40
CA LYS A 393 -6.55 -26.06 8.46
C LYS A 393 -6.93 -24.72 9.08
N LEU A 394 -7.18 -24.71 10.38
CA LEU A 394 -7.53 -23.55 11.19
C LEU A 394 -6.92 -23.74 12.57
N ILE A 395 -6.26 -22.71 13.09
CA ILE A 395 -5.68 -22.69 14.43
C ILE A 395 -6.55 -21.78 15.29
N PRO A 396 -7.20 -22.31 16.35
CA PRO A 396 -7.82 -21.49 17.38
C PRO A 396 -6.73 -20.73 18.15
N VAL A 397 -6.90 -19.41 18.26
CA VAL A 397 -6.06 -18.56 19.10
C VAL A 397 -6.74 -18.46 20.46
N VAL A 398 -6.03 -18.87 21.51
CA VAL A 398 -6.61 -19.06 22.84
C VAL A 398 -5.85 -18.21 23.85
N GLU A 399 -6.61 -17.49 24.68
CA GLU A 399 -6.12 -16.75 25.83
C GLU A 399 -6.98 -17.16 27.03
N ASP A 400 -6.35 -17.61 28.12
CA ASP A 400 -7.01 -18.13 29.33
C ASP A 400 -8.08 -19.22 29.08
N GLY A 401 -7.90 -20.04 28.03
CA GLY A 401 -8.82 -21.12 27.65
C GLY A 401 -10.02 -20.69 26.81
N THR A 402 -10.14 -19.40 26.49
CA THR A 402 -11.20 -18.83 25.65
C THR A 402 -10.66 -18.57 24.24
N VAL A 403 -11.45 -18.85 23.21
CA VAL A 403 -11.07 -18.56 21.83
C VAL A 403 -11.21 -17.06 21.56
N VAL A 404 -10.10 -16.37 21.30
CA VAL A 404 -10.06 -14.92 21.05
C VAL A 404 -9.84 -14.56 19.57
N GLY A 405 -9.46 -15.55 18.77
CA GLY A 405 -9.30 -15.40 17.33
C GLY A 405 -9.07 -16.73 16.62
N VAL A 406 -8.97 -16.69 15.29
CA VAL A 406 -8.60 -17.85 14.47
C VAL A 406 -7.60 -17.45 13.39
N VAL A 407 -6.66 -18.34 13.09
CA VAL A 407 -5.70 -18.19 11.99
C VAL A 407 -5.85 -19.32 10.99
N THR A 408 -5.91 -18.97 9.71
CA THR A 408 -5.93 -19.92 8.60
C THR A 408 -4.72 -19.70 7.70
N ARG A 409 -4.49 -20.65 6.78
CA ARG A 409 -3.41 -20.54 5.79
C ARG A 409 -3.59 -19.35 4.86
N LEU A 410 -4.84 -18.95 4.60
CA LEU A 410 -5.14 -17.76 3.82
C LEU A 410 -4.74 -16.49 4.56
N ASP A 411 -4.91 -16.45 5.89
CA ASP A 411 -4.55 -15.31 6.71
C ASP A 411 -3.02 -15.14 6.76
N ILE A 412 -2.26 -16.22 6.90
CA ILE A 412 -0.79 -16.15 6.79
C ILE A 412 -0.38 -15.68 5.38
N LEU A 413 -0.98 -16.23 4.32
CA LEU A 413 -0.65 -15.80 2.95
C LEU A 413 -1.00 -14.34 2.69
N GLN A 414 -2.13 -13.86 3.22
CA GLN A 414 -2.51 -12.45 3.13
C GLN A 414 -1.60 -11.58 3.97
N ALA A 415 -1.25 -11.98 5.19
CA ALA A 415 -0.31 -11.26 6.02
C ALA A 415 1.08 -11.17 5.39
N VAL A 416 1.62 -12.27 4.86
CA VAL A 416 2.89 -12.28 4.14
C VAL A 416 2.81 -11.39 2.88
N LYS A 417 1.67 -11.40 2.18
CA LYS A 417 1.46 -10.53 1.01
C LYS A 417 1.33 -9.06 1.42
N GLU A 418 0.60 -8.75 2.48
CA GLU A 418 0.43 -7.40 3.04
C GLU A 418 1.72 -6.89 3.67
N ASP A 419 2.56 -7.76 4.23
CA ASP A 419 3.87 -7.39 4.76
C ASP A 419 4.85 -7.17 3.60
N LEU A 420 4.86 -8.05 2.58
CA LEU A 420 5.56 -7.82 1.31
C LEU A 420 5.08 -6.56 0.58
N GLU A 421 3.78 -6.22 0.66
CA GLU A 421 3.22 -4.98 0.12
C GLU A 421 3.51 -3.78 1.03
N LYS A 422 3.50 -3.89 2.36
CA LYS A 422 3.99 -2.85 3.30
C LYS A 422 5.48 -2.53 3.07
N LEU A 423 6.23 -3.54 2.62
CA LEU A 423 7.65 -3.46 2.34
C LEU A 423 7.96 -3.00 0.90
N LYS A 424 7.06 -3.22 -0.08
CA LYS A 424 7.16 -2.67 -1.45
C LYS A 424 6.46 -1.32 -1.61
N GLU A 425 5.48 -1.05 -0.78
CA GLU A 425 4.69 0.16 -0.73
C GLU A 425 4.60 0.55 0.74
N LYS A 426 5.33 1.60 1.16
CA LYS A 426 4.92 2.40 2.34
C LYS A 426 3.40 2.44 2.29
N ARG A 427 2.70 1.76 3.24
CA ARG A 427 1.23 1.70 3.37
C ARG A 427 0.68 2.92 2.67
N ARG A 428 0.09 2.80 1.47
CA ARG A 428 -0.18 3.97 0.63
C ARG A 428 -1.01 4.93 1.45
N LYS A 429 -0.32 5.90 2.07
CA LYS A 429 -0.94 6.85 2.96
C LYS A 429 -1.54 7.86 2.03
N ILE A 430 -2.85 7.84 1.98
CA ILE A 430 -3.59 8.83 1.24
C ILE A 430 -3.69 10.03 2.18
N LYS A 431 -3.31 11.21 1.70
CA LYS A 431 -3.61 12.45 2.41
C LYS A 431 -5.13 12.58 2.42
N VAL A 432 -5.75 12.57 3.60
CA VAL A 432 -7.18 12.82 3.71
C VAL A 432 -7.42 14.27 3.24
N PRO A 433 -8.48 14.54 2.45
CA PRO A 433 -8.75 15.89 1.96
C PRO A 433 -8.80 16.91 3.10
N GLU A 434 -8.27 18.11 2.86
CA GLU A 434 -8.12 19.16 3.88
C GLU A 434 -9.45 19.56 4.52
N ASN A 435 -10.54 19.51 3.74
CA ASN A 435 -11.88 19.80 4.24
C ASN A 435 -12.45 18.72 5.20
N ILE A 436 -11.81 17.55 5.31
CA ILE A 436 -12.24 16.41 6.15
C ILE A 436 -11.19 16.08 7.24
N GLU A 437 -9.91 16.40 7.02
CA GLU A 437 -8.77 16.00 7.86
C GLU A 437 -9.00 16.22 9.36
N GLU A 438 -9.48 17.40 9.77
CA GLU A 438 -9.74 17.74 11.18
C GLU A 438 -10.75 16.77 11.82
N ILE A 439 -11.91 16.60 11.19
CA ILE A 439 -12.95 15.68 11.66
C ILE A 439 -12.45 14.23 11.64
N ALA A 440 -11.72 13.82 10.60
CA ALA A 440 -11.18 12.47 10.53
C ALA A 440 -10.19 12.19 11.68
N ARG A 441 -9.32 13.14 12.03
CA ARG A 441 -8.40 12.98 13.18
C ARG A 441 -9.15 12.89 14.49
N GLU A 442 -10.16 13.73 14.68
CA GLU A 442 -10.96 13.73 15.90
C GLU A 442 -11.75 12.42 16.07
N VAL A 443 -12.33 11.90 14.98
CA VAL A 443 -12.98 10.58 14.96
C VAL A 443 -11.99 9.49 15.41
N GLY A 444 -10.76 9.52 14.90
CA GLY A 444 -9.69 8.61 15.32
C GLY A 444 -9.36 8.70 16.81
N GLN A 445 -9.35 9.92 17.35
CA GLN A 445 -9.09 10.17 18.75
C GLN A 445 -10.22 9.66 19.65
N ILE A 446 -11.48 9.97 19.32
CA ILE A 446 -12.66 9.45 20.03
C ILE A 446 -12.69 7.92 19.96
N ALA A 447 -12.42 7.34 18.78
CA ALA A 447 -12.34 5.88 18.63
C ALA A 447 -11.31 5.29 19.59
N LYS A 448 -10.11 5.88 19.69
CA LYS A 448 -9.06 5.42 20.61
C LYS A 448 -9.49 5.51 22.07
N GLU A 449 -10.11 6.61 22.49
CA GLU A 449 -10.63 6.82 23.85
C GLU A 449 -11.69 5.77 24.22
N MET A 450 -12.49 5.33 23.25
CA MET A 450 -13.52 4.32 23.42
C MET A 450 -13.03 2.87 23.20
N GLY A 451 -11.75 2.67 22.87
CA GLY A 451 -11.21 1.34 22.54
C GLY A 451 -11.75 0.75 21.22
N LEU A 452 -12.20 1.60 20.31
CA LEU A 452 -12.77 1.24 19.01
C LEU A 452 -11.80 1.50 17.85
N ARG A 453 -12.15 1.03 16.66
CA ARG A 453 -11.49 1.40 15.40
C ARG A 453 -12.49 1.99 14.42
N ALA A 454 -12.09 3.04 13.71
CA ALA A 454 -12.92 3.75 12.74
C ALA A 454 -12.20 3.94 11.40
N TYR A 455 -12.99 3.96 10.32
CA TYR A 455 -12.49 4.01 8.94
C TYR A 455 -13.43 4.81 8.05
N ILE A 456 -12.89 5.63 7.14
CA ILE A 456 -13.67 6.17 6.01
C ILE A 456 -13.79 5.05 4.98
N VAL A 457 -14.98 4.81 4.42
CA VAL A 457 -15.21 3.64 3.54
C VAL A 457 -15.90 3.97 2.22
N GLY A 458 -15.79 3.05 1.27
CA GLY A 458 -16.72 2.94 0.17
C GLY A 458 -16.55 3.97 -0.95
N GLY A 459 -17.67 4.52 -1.42
CA GLY A 459 -17.68 5.45 -2.54
C GLY A 459 -16.91 6.75 -2.26
N VAL A 460 -16.84 7.16 -1.00
CA VAL A 460 -16.06 8.32 -0.56
C VAL A 460 -14.57 8.09 -0.81
N VAL A 461 -14.04 6.92 -0.43
CA VAL A 461 -12.63 6.56 -0.67
C VAL A 461 -12.32 6.53 -2.17
N ARG A 462 -13.22 5.96 -2.99
CA ARG A 462 -13.10 5.99 -4.45
C ARG A 462 -13.01 7.42 -4.98
N ASP A 463 -13.89 8.29 -4.53
CA ASP A 463 -13.98 9.66 -5.03
C ASP A 463 -12.77 10.50 -4.57
N ILE A 464 -12.27 10.29 -3.35
CA ILE A 464 -10.97 10.83 -2.88
C ILE A 464 -9.83 10.38 -3.81
N LEU A 465 -9.74 9.08 -4.12
CA LEU A 465 -8.71 8.53 -5.01
C LEU A 465 -8.82 9.03 -6.46
N LEU A 466 -10.01 9.43 -6.90
CA LEU A 466 -10.26 10.06 -8.19
C LEU A 466 -10.04 11.58 -8.17
N GLY A 467 -9.63 12.16 -7.04
CA GLY A 467 -9.38 13.60 -6.88
C GLY A 467 -10.65 14.45 -6.85
N LYS A 468 -11.79 13.89 -6.46
CA LYS A 468 -13.05 14.62 -6.33
C LYS A 468 -13.19 15.21 -4.93
N GLU A 469 -13.74 16.42 -4.87
CA GLU A 469 -14.14 17.02 -3.61
C GLU A 469 -15.36 16.28 -3.03
N VAL A 470 -15.30 15.94 -1.75
CA VAL A 470 -16.32 15.15 -1.04
C VAL A 470 -16.78 15.90 0.20
N TRP A 471 -18.10 15.98 0.38
CA TRP A 471 -18.75 16.64 1.52
C TRP A 471 -19.66 15.70 2.32
N ASP A 472 -20.01 14.56 1.73
CA ASP A 472 -20.74 13.48 2.38
C ASP A 472 -19.71 12.37 2.67
N VAL A 473 -19.49 12.06 3.95
CA VAL A 473 -18.42 11.18 4.42
C VAL A 473 -19.00 10.01 5.21
N ASP A 474 -18.70 8.80 4.76
CA ASP A 474 -19.20 7.55 5.34
C ASP A 474 -18.10 6.90 6.18
N PHE A 475 -18.41 6.65 7.45
CA PHE A 475 -17.55 5.96 8.41
C PHE A 475 -18.11 4.59 8.76
N VAL A 476 -17.20 3.61 8.86
CA VAL A 476 -17.47 2.31 9.49
C VAL A 476 -16.68 2.22 10.78
N VAL A 477 -17.34 1.73 11.83
CA VAL A 477 -16.75 1.56 13.17
C VAL A 477 -16.81 0.09 13.56
N GLU A 478 -15.68 -0.48 13.95
CA GLU A 478 -15.62 -1.78 14.63
C GLU A 478 -15.97 -1.55 16.10
N GLY A 479 -17.27 -1.66 16.40
CA GLY A 479 -17.87 -1.33 17.70
C GLY A 479 -19.13 -0.49 17.56
N ASN A 480 -19.51 0.23 18.62
CA ASN A 480 -20.76 0.99 18.63
C ASN A 480 -20.62 2.36 17.92
N ALA A 481 -21.00 2.40 16.64
CA ALA A 481 -20.95 3.60 15.82
C ALA A 481 -21.85 4.75 16.32
N ILE A 482 -22.98 4.41 16.95
CA ILE A 482 -23.95 5.40 17.43
C ILE A 482 -23.36 6.21 18.59
N GLU A 483 -22.69 5.54 19.53
CA GLU A 483 -22.09 6.23 20.68
C GLU A 483 -20.89 7.10 20.25
N LEU A 484 -20.08 6.64 19.30
CA LEU A 484 -19.02 7.47 18.72
C LEU A 484 -19.60 8.73 18.05
N ALA A 485 -20.66 8.57 17.26
CA ALA A 485 -21.32 9.70 16.60
C ALA A 485 -21.95 10.69 17.59
N LYS A 486 -22.53 10.20 18.70
CA LYS A 486 -23.06 11.06 19.78
C LYS A 486 -21.95 11.85 20.47
N GLU A 487 -20.81 11.23 20.76
CA GLU A 487 -19.69 11.91 21.40
C GLU A 487 -19.10 12.99 20.48
N LEU A 488 -18.93 12.69 19.18
CA LEU A 488 -18.50 13.68 18.20
C LEU A 488 -19.49 14.85 18.11
N ALA A 489 -20.79 14.56 18.06
CA ALA A 489 -21.83 15.58 18.03
C ALA A 489 -21.82 16.48 19.28
N ARG A 490 -21.59 15.88 20.46
CA ARG A 490 -21.47 16.60 21.73
C ARG A 490 -20.28 17.57 21.73
N ARG A 491 -19.12 17.17 21.20
CA ARG A 491 -17.92 18.04 21.10
C ARG A 491 -18.13 19.24 20.19
N HIS A 492 -18.88 19.06 19.11
CA HIS A 492 -19.19 20.12 18.15
C HIS A 492 -20.48 20.90 18.46
N GLY A 493 -21.23 20.51 19.50
CA GLY A 493 -22.51 21.14 19.85
C GLY A 493 -23.57 21.03 18.75
N VAL A 494 -23.58 19.92 18.00
CA VAL A 494 -24.52 19.68 16.89
C VAL A 494 -25.53 18.58 17.22
N ASN A 495 -26.63 18.54 16.47
CA ASN A 495 -27.61 17.46 16.57
C ASN A 495 -27.09 16.18 15.90
N VAL A 496 -27.47 15.04 16.47
CA VAL A 496 -27.23 13.70 15.93
C VAL A 496 -28.55 12.96 15.74
N HIS A 497 -28.67 12.22 14.65
CA HIS A 497 -29.83 11.42 14.28
C HIS A 497 -29.46 9.93 14.31
N PRO A 498 -29.67 9.25 15.45
CA PRO A 498 -29.40 7.81 15.58
C PRO A 498 -30.51 6.96 14.96
N PHE A 499 -30.12 5.84 14.36
CA PHE A 499 -31.00 4.80 13.80
C PHE A 499 -30.60 3.43 14.38
N PRO A 500 -31.06 3.09 15.61
CA PRO A 500 -30.64 1.89 16.32
C PRO A 500 -30.88 0.59 15.55
N GLU A 501 -31.97 0.49 14.80
CA GLU A 501 -32.34 -0.70 14.03
C GLU A 501 -31.35 -1.05 12.91
N PHE A 502 -30.56 -0.08 12.45
CA PHE A 502 -29.53 -0.28 11.43
C PHE A 502 -28.11 -0.22 11.99
N GLY A 503 -27.94 0.14 13.27
CA GLY A 503 -26.65 0.43 13.87
C GLY A 503 -25.96 1.63 13.21
N THR A 504 -26.72 2.64 12.79
CA THR A 504 -26.17 3.83 12.13
C THR A 504 -26.56 5.14 12.82
N ALA A 505 -25.80 6.20 12.59
CA ALA A 505 -26.10 7.55 13.04
C ALA A 505 -25.63 8.58 12.01
N HIS A 506 -26.38 9.68 11.88
CA HIS A 506 -26.05 10.78 10.98
C HIS A 506 -25.92 12.08 11.75
N LEU A 507 -24.93 12.90 11.39
CA LEU A 507 -24.79 14.26 11.89
C LEU A 507 -24.22 15.18 10.81
N LYS A 508 -24.29 16.48 11.06
CA LYS A 508 -23.78 17.50 10.15
C LYS A 508 -22.93 18.51 10.91
N ILE A 509 -21.69 18.71 10.47
CA ILE A 509 -20.76 19.69 11.03
C ILE A 509 -20.37 20.67 9.91
N GLY A 510 -20.84 21.91 10.01
CA GLY A 510 -20.68 22.90 8.94
C GLY A 510 -21.30 22.43 7.62
N LYS A 511 -20.47 22.23 6.59
CA LYS A 511 -20.89 21.68 5.28
C LYS A 511 -20.80 20.15 5.20
N LEU A 512 -20.03 19.51 6.09
CA LEU A 512 -19.83 18.07 6.08
C LEU A 512 -21.08 17.35 6.60
N LYS A 513 -21.56 16.37 5.85
CA LYS A 513 -22.54 15.39 6.32
C LYS A 513 -21.79 14.10 6.63
N LEU A 514 -21.96 13.59 7.84
CA LEU A 514 -21.24 12.43 8.35
C LEU A 514 -22.23 11.31 8.62
N GLU A 515 -21.97 10.13 8.07
CA GLU A 515 -22.68 8.90 8.37
C GLU A 515 -21.74 7.95 9.12
N PHE A 516 -22.18 7.42 10.26
CA PHE A 516 -21.45 6.43 11.04
C PHE A 516 -22.25 5.14 11.05
N ALA A 517 -21.63 4.03 10.64
CA ALA A 517 -22.24 2.71 10.63
C ALA A 517 -21.39 1.70 11.40
N THR A 518 -22.03 0.86 12.19
CA THR A 518 -21.36 -0.29 12.82
C THR A 518 -20.97 -1.30 11.73
N ALA A 519 -19.73 -1.77 11.77
CA ALA A 519 -19.22 -2.82 10.89
C ALA A 519 -20.11 -4.06 11.02
N ARG A 520 -20.63 -4.53 9.88
CA ARG A 520 -21.63 -5.60 9.87
C ARG A 520 -21.41 -6.59 8.75
N ARG A 521 -21.73 -7.85 9.03
CA ARG A 521 -21.89 -8.89 8.01
C ARG A 521 -23.34 -8.97 7.59
N GLU A 522 -23.57 -9.29 6.32
CA GLU A 522 -24.91 -9.48 5.76
C GLU A 522 -25.12 -10.94 5.34
N THR A 523 -26.27 -11.51 5.67
CA THR A 523 -26.75 -12.79 5.12
C THR A 523 -28.07 -12.59 4.39
N TYR A 524 -28.19 -13.16 3.19
CA TYR A 524 -29.37 -13.01 2.34
C TYR A 524 -30.23 -14.28 2.42
N PRO A 525 -31.43 -14.22 3.02
CA PRO A 525 -32.27 -15.42 3.19
C PRO A 525 -32.80 -15.96 1.85
N ARG A 526 -32.92 -15.09 0.84
CA ARG A 526 -33.23 -15.45 -0.55
C ARG A 526 -32.73 -14.35 -1.51
N PRO A 527 -32.49 -14.66 -2.79
CA PRO A 527 -32.12 -13.67 -3.80
C PRO A 527 -33.00 -12.42 -3.78
N GLY A 528 -32.40 -11.23 -3.74
CA GLY A 528 -33.08 -9.94 -3.76
C GLY A 528 -33.80 -9.51 -2.47
N ALA A 529 -33.82 -10.34 -1.42
CA ALA A 529 -34.39 -9.95 -0.13
C ALA A 529 -33.50 -8.97 0.65
N TYR A 530 -34.09 -8.29 1.64
CA TYR A 530 -33.30 -7.52 2.61
C TYR A 530 -32.42 -8.45 3.45
N PRO A 531 -31.16 -8.09 3.70
CA PRO A 531 -30.24 -8.92 4.46
C PRO A 531 -30.52 -8.89 5.96
N LYS A 532 -30.13 -9.95 6.67
CA LYS A 532 -29.96 -9.95 8.13
C LYS A 532 -28.56 -9.46 8.47
N VAL A 533 -28.41 -8.70 9.55
CA VAL A 533 -27.15 -8.02 9.93
C VAL A 533 -26.62 -8.49 11.29
N GLU A 534 -25.31 -8.67 11.40
CA GLU A 534 -24.59 -9.02 12.64
C GLU A 534 -23.31 -8.18 12.77
N PRO A 535 -22.84 -7.82 13.99
CA PRO A 535 -21.55 -7.15 14.19
C PRO A 535 -20.40 -7.96 13.58
N ALA A 536 -19.44 -7.27 12.94
CA ALA A 536 -18.39 -7.93 12.18
C ALA A 536 -17.09 -7.12 12.13
N SER A 537 -16.04 -7.73 11.60
CA SER A 537 -14.79 -7.04 11.25
C SER A 537 -14.98 -6.08 10.05
N LEU A 538 -14.07 -5.11 9.87
CA LEU A 538 -14.04 -4.24 8.71
C LEU A 538 -14.00 -5.04 7.40
N LYS A 539 -13.19 -6.11 7.37
CA LYS A 539 -13.03 -6.95 6.17
C LYS A 539 -14.36 -7.62 5.77
N GLU A 540 -15.12 -8.10 6.75
CA GLU A 540 -16.46 -8.66 6.54
C GLU A 540 -17.48 -7.57 6.13
N ASP A 541 -17.35 -6.33 6.63
CA ASP A 541 -18.17 -5.21 6.15
C ASP A 541 -17.86 -4.84 4.70
N LEU A 542 -16.58 -4.89 4.31
CA LEU A 542 -16.17 -4.53 2.95
C LEU A 542 -16.52 -5.64 1.94
N ILE A 543 -16.42 -6.94 2.30
CA ILE A 543 -16.67 -8.05 1.37
C ILE A 543 -18.13 -8.15 0.91
N ARG A 544 -19.08 -7.67 1.71
CA ARG A 544 -20.51 -7.65 1.35
C ARG A 544 -20.88 -6.55 0.36
N ARG A 545 -19.95 -5.63 0.03
CA ARG A 545 -20.21 -4.50 -0.89
C ARG A 545 -20.30 -4.95 -2.35
N ASP A 546 -20.66 -4.01 -3.21
CA ASP A 546 -20.98 -4.32 -4.61
C ASP A 546 -19.73 -4.57 -5.47
N PHE A 547 -18.78 -3.63 -5.48
CA PHE A 547 -17.63 -3.65 -6.37
C PHE A 547 -16.32 -3.35 -5.65
N THR A 548 -15.20 -3.88 -6.16
CA THR A 548 -13.84 -3.67 -5.63
C THR A 548 -13.51 -2.20 -5.39
N ILE A 549 -13.84 -1.34 -6.37
CA ILE A 549 -13.62 0.12 -6.26
C ILE A 549 -14.42 0.81 -5.15
N ASN A 550 -15.48 0.16 -4.63
CA ASN A 550 -16.30 0.65 -3.53
C ASN A 550 -16.08 -0.19 -2.24
N ALA A 551 -15.06 -1.05 -2.22
CA ALA A 551 -14.76 -1.96 -1.12
C ALA A 551 -13.38 -1.68 -0.51
N MET A 552 -12.98 -0.40 -0.52
CA MET A 552 -11.76 0.11 0.11
C MET A 552 -12.11 0.95 1.34
N ALA A 553 -11.13 1.11 2.23
CA ALA A 553 -11.23 1.94 3.41
C ALA A 553 -9.96 2.78 3.63
N ILE A 554 -10.07 3.92 4.33
CA ILE A 554 -8.94 4.70 4.82
C ILE A 554 -9.03 4.70 6.34
N SER A 555 -7.96 4.24 7.00
CA SER A 555 -7.90 4.29 8.46
C SER A 555 -7.81 5.73 8.95
N VAL A 556 -8.62 6.05 9.96
CA VAL A 556 -8.54 7.31 10.69
C VAL A 556 -8.02 7.12 12.12
N ASN A 557 -7.62 5.90 12.50
CA ASN A 557 -7.07 5.62 13.83
C ASN A 557 -5.67 6.24 13.98
N LEU A 558 -5.27 6.57 15.22
CA LEU A 558 -4.05 7.35 15.48
C LEU A 558 -2.77 6.64 14.99
N GLU A 559 -2.66 5.33 15.21
CA GLU A 559 -1.47 4.54 14.90
C GLU A 559 -1.24 4.29 13.40
N ASP A 560 -2.30 4.34 12.59
CA ASP A 560 -2.24 4.03 11.16
C ASP A 560 -3.01 5.02 10.29
N TYR A 561 -3.17 6.26 10.78
CA TYR A 561 -3.88 7.33 10.10
C TYR A 561 -3.44 7.49 8.63
N GLY A 562 -4.43 7.59 7.74
CA GLY A 562 -4.27 7.76 6.31
C GLY A 562 -3.98 6.47 5.55
N THR A 563 -3.83 5.33 6.23
CA THR A 563 -3.56 4.03 5.58
C THR A 563 -4.74 3.61 4.71
N LEU A 564 -4.51 3.45 3.41
CA LEU A 564 -5.46 2.78 2.51
C LEU A 564 -5.49 1.27 2.81
N ILE A 565 -6.68 0.74 3.05
CA ILE A 565 -6.99 -0.67 3.24
C ILE A 565 -7.75 -1.15 1.99
N ASP A 566 -7.14 -2.03 1.22
CA ASP A 566 -7.68 -2.58 -0.02
C ASP A 566 -7.49 -4.10 -0.10
N TYR A 567 -8.38 -4.86 0.53
CA TYR A 567 -8.32 -6.33 0.55
C TYR A 567 -8.60 -6.98 -0.82
N PHE A 568 -9.26 -6.26 -1.74
CA PHE A 568 -9.88 -6.85 -2.93
C PHE A 568 -9.32 -6.31 -4.25
N GLY A 569 -8.29 -5.46 -4.20
CA GLY A 569 -7.64 -4.89 -5.38
C GLY A 569 -8.46 -3.77 -6.05
N GLY A 570 -9.27 -3.04 -5.28
CA GLY A 570 -10.02 -1.88 -5.72
C GLY A 570 -9.13 -0.77 -6.30
N LEU A 571 -7.94 -0.54 -5.76
CA LEU A 571 -7.01 0.46 -6.26
C LEU A 571 -6.45 0.09 -7.64
N ARG A 572 -6.17 -1.21 -7.83
CA ARG A 572 -5.76 -1.74 -9.13
C ARG A 572 -6.88 -1.63 -10.14
N ASP A 573 -8.09 -2.06 -9.79
CA ASP A 573 -9.25 -1.95 -10.68
C ASP A 573 -9.59 -0.47 -10.98
N LEU A 574 -9.35 0.46 -10.05
CA LEU A 574 -9.48 1.90 -10.29
C LEU A 574 -8.46 2.38 -11.35
N LYS A 575 -7.20 1.97 -11.23
CA LYS A 575 -6.14 2.26 -12.22
C LYS A 575 -6.43 1.66 -13.59
N ASP A 576 -6.88 0.41 -13.62
CA ASP A 576 -7.18 -0.35 -14.84
C ASP A 576 -8.55 0.00 -15.44
N LYS A 577 -9.32 0.90 -14.79
CA LYS A 577 -10.67 1.32 -15.19
C LYS A 577 -11.67 0.16 -15.29
N VAL A 578 -11.71 -0.68 -14.24
CA VAL A 578 -12.48 -1.91 -14.18
C VAL A 578 -13.58 -1.85 -13.11
N ILE A 579 -14.78 -2.31 -13.46
CA ILE A 579 -15.84 -2.65 -12.50
C ILE A 579 -15.82 -4.17 -12.28
N ARG A 580 -15.57 -4.59 -11.04
CA ARG A 580 -15.48 -6.00 -10.64
C ARG A 580 -16.29 -6.25 -9.38
N VAL A 581 -17.12 -7.31 -9.39
CA VAL A 581 -17.82 -7.80 -8.19
C VAL A 581 -16.87 -8.54 -7.25
N LEU A 582 -17.17 -8.53 -5.95
CA LEU A 582 -16.32 -9.14 -4.91
C LEU A 582 -16.41 -10.68 -4.89
N HIS A 583 -17.56 -11.24 -5.29
CA HIS A 583 -17.78 -12.69 -5.32
C HIS A 583 -18.76 -13.08 -6.46
N PRO A 584 -18.73 -14.35 -6.94
CA PRO A 584 -19.51 -14.76 -8.12
C PRO A 584 -21.03 -14.65 -7.99
N VAL A 585 -21.56 -14.75 -6.77
CA VAL A 585 -23.01 -14.70 -6.49
C VAL A 585 -23.54 -13.29 -6.25
N SER A 586 -22.72 -12.25 -6.40
CA SER A 586 -23.07 -10.85 -6.07
C SER A 586 -24.35 -10.34 -6.77
N PHE A 587 -24.54 -10.64 -8.05
CA PHE A 587 -25.76 -10.25 -8.77
C PHE A 587 -26.98 -11.15 -8.46
N ILE A 588 -26.76 -12.32 -7.88
CA ILE A 588 -27.84 -13.21 -7.44
C ILE A 588 -28.35 -12.73 -6.07
N GLU A 589 -27.45 -12.40 -5.16
CA GLU A 589 -27.81 -11.84 -3.85
C GLU A 589 -28.57 -10.52 -3.98
N ASP A 590 -28.06 -9.60 -4.79
CA ASP A 590 -28.71 -8.31 -5.03
C ASP A 590 -28.70 -7.96 -6.53
N PRO A 591 -29.77 -8.32 -7.28
CA PRO A 591 -29.83 -8.04 -8.72
C PRO A 591 -29.85 -6.54 -9.05
N VAL A 592 -30.14 -5.67 -8.09
CA VAL A 592 -30.03 -4.21 -8.26
C VAL A 592 -28.60 -3.79 -8.59
N ARG A 593 -27.60 -4.57 -8.16
CA ARG A 593 -26.18 -4.37 -8.50
C ARG A 593 -25.92 -4.41 -10.00
N ILE A 594 -26.79 -5.04 -10.80
CA ILE A 594 -26.67 -5.02 -12.27
C ILE A 594 -26.75 -3.58 -12.77
N LEU A 595 -27.79 -2.84 -12.39
CA LEU A 595 -27.97 -1.45 -12.79
C LEU A 595 -26.86 -0.56 -12.20
N ARG A 596 -26.47 -0.81 -10.94
CA ARG A 596 -25.35 -0.10 -10.30
C ARG A 596 -24.04 -0.27 -11.07
N ALA A 597 -23.72 -1.49 -11.51
CA ALA A 597 -22.50 -1.78 -12.27
C ALA A 597 -22.45 -0.95 -13.55
N LEU A 598 -23.58 -0.89 -14.27
CA LEU A 598 -23.70 -0.14 -15.51
C LEU A 598 -23.69 1.38 -15.26
N ARG A 599 -24.32 1.84 -14.17
CA ARG A 599 -24.25 3.25 -13.74
C ARG A 599 -22.82 3.67 -13.43
N PHE A 600 -22.08 2.90 -12.63
CA PHE A 600 -20.68 3.22 -12.32
C PHE A 600 -19.76 3.09 -13.54
N ALA A 601 -19.97 2.09 -14.39
CA ALA A 601 -19.24 1.96 -15.66
C ALA A 601 -19.45 3.19 -16.56
N GLY A 602 -20.68 3.67 -16.71
CA GLY A 602 -20.98 4.88 -17.48
C GLY A 602 -20.44 6.15 -16.83
N ARG A 603 -20.71 6.37 -15.53
CA ARG A 603 -20.24 7.52 -14.75
C ARG A 603 -18.71 7.69 -14.85
N LEU A 604 -17.97 6.60 -14.63
CA LEU A 604 -16.51 6.62 -14.53
C LEU A 604 -15.81 6.34 -15.88
N ASN A 605 -16.57 6.00 -16.93
CA ASN A 605 -16.05 5.50 -18.20
C ASN A 605 -15.16 4.26 -18.03
N PHE A 606 -15.62 3.33 -17.20
CA PHE A 606 -14.95 2.07 -16.88
C PHE A 606 -15.57 0.92 -17.68
N LYS A 607 -14.84 -0.20 -17.76
CA LYS A 607 -15.33 -1.44 -18.37
C LYS A 607 -15.63 -2.47 -17.30
N LEU A 608 -16.63 -3.33 -17.54
CA LEU A 608 -16.83 -4.49 -16.69
C LEU A 608 -15.65 -5.47 -16.88
N SER A 609 -15.20 -6.10 -15.80
CA SER A 609 -14.26 -7.23 -15.92
C SER A 609 -14.90 -8.38 -16.72
N ARG A 610 -14.10 -9.23 -17.38
CA ARG A 610 -14.62 -10.36 -18.18
C ARG A 610 -15.51 -11.31 -17.35
N SER A 611 -15.17 -11.56 -16.09
CA SER A 611 -15.97 -12.41 -15.21
C SER A 611 -17.26 -11.71 -14.79
N THR A 612 -17.17 -10.44 -14.39
CA THR A 612 -18.34 -9.62 -14.00
C THR A 612 -19.33 -9.46 -15.15
N GLU A 613 -18.86 -9.23 -16.38
CA GLU A 613 -19.73 -9.13 -17.55
C GLU A 613 -20.47 -10.45 -17.81
N LYS A 614 -19.80 -11.60 -17.67
CA LYS A 614 -20.46 -12.92 -17.80
C LYS A 614 -21.53 -13.13 -16.74
N LEU A 615 -21.21 -12.85 -15.48
CA LEU A 615 -22.14 -12.98 -14.35
C LEU A 615 -23.36 -12.07 -14.51
N LEU A 616 -23.13 -10.83 -14.96
CA LEU A 616 -24.21 -9.87 -15.23
C LEU A 616 -25.15 -10.41 -16.31
N LYS A 617 -24.62 -10.86 -17.45
CA LYS A 617 -25.43 -11.43 -18.53
C LYS A 617 -26.19 -12.68 -18.09
N GLN A 618 -25.58 -13.54 -17.27
CA GLN A 618 -26.25 -14.71 -16.71
C GLN A 618 -27.41 -14.32 -15.79
N ALA A 619 -27.20 -13.36 -14.89
CA ALA A 619 -28.24 -12.88 -13.98
C ALA A 619 -29.43 -12.24 -14.73
N VAL A 620 -29.16 -11.47 -15.79
CA VAL A 620 -30.21 -10.92 -16.68
C VAL A 620 -30.96 -12.05 -17.38
N ASN A 621 -30.26 -13.00 -17.99
CA ASN A 621 -30.88 -14.12 -18.72
C ASN A 621 -31.71 -15.05 -17.82
N LEU A 622 -31.36 -15.16 -16.54
CA LEU A 622 -32.11 -15.93 -15.54
C LEU A 622 -33.39 -15.20 -15.07
N GLY A 623 -33.64 -13.97 -15.51
CA GLY A 623 -34.81 -13.20 -15.12
C GLY A 623 -34.72 -12.58 -13.72
N LEU A 624 -33.54 -12.56 -13.09
CA LEU A 624 -33.38 -12.07 -11.72
C LEU A 624 -33.73 -10.58 -11.57
N LEU A 625 -33.65 -9.80 -12.65
CA LEU A 625 -34.06 -8.41 -12.68
C LEU A 625 -35.58 -8.24 -12.55
N LYS A 626 -36.38 -9.18 -13.07
CA LYS A 626 -37.84 -9.18 -12.91
C LYS A 626 -38.25 -9.57 -11.48
N GLU A 627 -37.47 -10.42 -10.83
CA GLU A 627 -37.72 -10.89 -9.46
C GLU A 627 -37.25 -9.90 -8.38
N ALA A 628 -36.37 -8.96 -8.73
CA ALA A 628 -35.82 -7.99 -7.79
C ALA A 628 -36.87 -6.98 -7.31
N PRO A 629 -36.73 -6.44 -6.08
CA PRO A 629 -37.68 -5.47 -5.55
C PRO A 629 -37.83 -4.24 -6.45
N ARG A 630 -39.04 -4.07 -7.01
CA ARG A 630 -39.38 -3.00 -7.97
C ARG A 630 -38.90 -1.63 -7.51
N GLY A 631 -39.21 -1.24 -6.27
CA GLY A 631 -38.83 0.05 -5.72
C GLY A 631 -37.32 0.31 -5.71
N ARG A 632 -36.49 -0.72 -5.49
CA ARG A 632 -35.02 -0.58 -5.51
C ARG A 632 -34.48 -0.41 -6.93
N LEU A 633 -35.05 -1.12 -7.91
CA LEU A 633 -34.70 -0.94 -9.33
C LEU A 633 -35.06 0.48 -9.81
N ILE A 634 -36.27 0.93 -9.51
CA ILE A 634 -36.75 2.27 -9.85
C ILE A 634 -35.85 3.34 -9.22
N ASN A 635 -35.48 3.19 -7.94
CA ASN A 635 -34.53 4.11 -7.30
C ASN A 635 -33.17 4.12 -7.98
N GLU A 636 -32.66 2.97 -8.41
CA GLU A 636 -31.38 2.90 -9.11
C GLU A 636 -31.44 3.57 -10.51
N ILE A 637 -32.57 3.49 -11.22
CA ILE A 637 -32.81 4.27 -12.45
C ILE A 637 -32.88 5.78 -12.14
N LYS A 638 -33.51 6.17 -11.03
CA LYS A 638 -33.55 7.58 -10.57
C LYS A 638 -32.17 8.11 -10.23
N LEU A 639 -31.26 7.27 -9.74
CA LEU A 639 -29.86 7.65 -9.56
C LEU A 639 -29.16 7.77 -10.93
N ALA A 640 -29.37 6.82 -11.84
CA ALA A 640 -28.77 6.85 -13.17
C ALA A 640 -29.15 8.10 -13.99
N LEU A 641 -30.43 8.53 -13.94
CA LEU A 641 -30.87 9.71 -14.70
C LEU A 641 -30.25 11.03 -14.21
N ARG A 642 -29.74 11.06 -12.97
CA ARG A 642 -29.07 12.23 -12.39
C ARG A 642 -27.59 12.33 -12.77
N GLU A 643 -27.04 11.33 -13.45
CA GLU A 643 -25.65 11.32 -13.87
C GLU A 643 -25.47 12.16 -15.14
N ASP A 644 -24.42 12.99 -15.21
CA ASP A 644 -24.10 13.76 -16.42
C ASP A 644 -23.85 12.84 -17.63
N ARG A 645 -23.31 11.64 -17.39
CA ARG A 645 -23.05 10.59 -18.39
C ARG A 645 -24.20 9.59 -18.53
N PHE A 646 -25.45 10.05 -18.32
CA PHE A 646 -26.60 9.16 -18.40
C PHE A 646 -26.76 8.52 -19.78
N LEU A 647 -26.41 9.20 -20.88
CA LEU A 647 -26.47 8.61 -22.22
C LEU A 647 -25.55 7.39 -22.36
N GLU A 648 -24.33 7.45 -21.82
CA GLU A 648 -23.42 6.31 -21.80
C GLU A 648 -23.95 5.15 -20.95
N ILE A 649 -24.65 5.45 -19.85
CA ILE A 649 -25.33 4.44 -19.03
C ILE A 649 -26.47 3.80 -19.82
N LEU A 650 -27.24 4.58 -20.58
CA LEU A 650 -28.30 4.08 -21.45
C LEU A 650 -27.78 3.16 -22.56
N GLU A 651 -26.62 3.47 -23.15
CA GLU A 651 -25.96 2.57 -24.11
C GLU A 651 -25.57 1.24 -23.46
N LEU A 652 -25.11 1.27 -22.21
CA LEU A 652 -24.85 0.03 -21.46
C LEU A 652 -26.15 -0.71 -21.15
N TYR A 653 -27.20 -0.01 -20.73
CA TYR A 653 -28.51 -0.61 -20.49
C TYR A 653 -29.04 -1.31 -21.75
N ARG A 654 -28.86 -0.69 -22.92
CA ARG A 654 -29.17 -1.29 -24.22
C ARG A 654 -28.31 -2.52 -24.53
N LYS A 655 -26.99 -2.41 -24.35
CA LYS A 655 -26.05 -3.50 -24.59
C LYS A 655 -26.41 -4.75 -23.79
N TYR A 656 -26.84 -4.57 -22.54
CA TYR A 656 -27.19 -5.66 -21.62
C TYR A 656 -28.69 -5.92 -21.49
N ARG A 657 -29.53 -5.25 -22.30
CA ARG A 657 -30.99 -5.46 -22.39
C ARG A 657 -31.72 -5.40 -21.05
N VAL A 658 -31.30 -4.49 -20.18
CA VAL A 658 -31.85 -4.42 -18.81
C VAL A 658 -33.18 -3.68 -18.73
N LEU A 659 -33.45 -2.76 -19.66
CA LEU A 659 -34.69 -1.99 -19.64
C LEU A 659 -35.88 -2.84 -20.09
N GLU A 660 -35.66 -3.80 -20.99
CA GLU A 660 -36.68 -4.76 -21.44
C GLU A 660 -37.18 -5.66 -20.31
N GLU A 661 -36.35 -5.89 -19.28
CA GLU A 661 -36.72 -6.66 -18.09
C GLU A 661 -37.46 -5.81 -17.04
N ILE A 662 -37.36 -4.48 -17.10
CA ILE A 662 -37.92 -3.57 -16.11
C ILE A 662 -39.18 -2.87 -16.65
N ILE A 663 -39.13 -2.34 -17.87
CA ILE A 663 -40.21 -1.53 -18.41
C ILE A 663 -41.04 -2.40 -19.33
N GLU A 664 -42.25 -2.76 -18.88
CA GLU A 664 -43.14 -3.62 -19.65
C GLU A 664 -43.46 -3.00 -21.02
N GLY A 665 -43.26 -3.78 -22.09
CA GLY A 665 -43.49 -3.35 -23.47
C GLY A 665 -42.40 -2.46 -24.06
N PHE A 666 -41.33 -2.14 -23.32
CA PHE A 666 -40.23 -1.35 -23.86
C PHE A 666 -39.35 -2.17 -24.80
N GLN A 667 -39.00 -1.57 -25.95
CA GLN A 667 -38.03 -2.10 -26.90
C GLN A 667 -37.18 -0.98 -27.47
N TRP A 668 -35.87 -1.25 -27.56
CA TRP A 668 -34.94 -0.37 -28.25
C TRP A 668 -35.18 -0.36 -29.76
N ASN A 669 -35.03 0.81 -30.37
CA ASN A 669 -34.95 0.95 -31.82
C ASN A 669 -34.04 2.12 -32.21
N GLU A 670 -33.60 2.10 -33.47
CA GLU A 670 -32.62 3.06 -33.99
C GLU A 670 -33.14 4.51 -33.93
N LYS A 671 -34.44 4.74 -34.18
CA LYS A 671 -35.02 6.08 -34.11
C LYS A 671 -34.95 6.68 -32.71
N VAL A 672 -35.20 5.87 -31.67
CA VAL A 672 -35.06 6.30 -30.27
C VAL A 672 -33.59 6.63 -29.99
N LEU A 673 -32.66 5.77 -30.41
CA LEU A 673 -31.24 5.99 -30.17
C LEU A 673 -30.74 7.29 -30.81
N GLN A 674 -31.07 7.53 -32.08
CA GLN A 674 -30.71 8.76 -32.78
C GLN A 674 -31.30 10.01 -32.10
N LYS A 675 -32.54 9.93 -31.61
CA LYS A 675 -33.15 11.01 -30.84
C LYS A 675 -32.42 11.29 -29.53
N LEU A 676 -31.91 10.28 -28.84
CA LEU A 676 -31.11 10.48 -27.62
C LEU A 676 -29.79 11.21 -27.93
N TYR A 677 -29.10 10.85 -29.02
CA TYR A 677 -27.89 11.57 -29.46
C TYR A 677 -28.17 12.99 -29.93
N ALA A 678 -29.27 13.22 -30.65
CA ALA A 678 -29.70 14.57 -31.02
C ALA A 678 -30.05 15.41 -29.78
N LEU A 679 -30.75 14.80 -28.80
CA LEU A 679 -31.09 15.44 -27.54
C LEU A 679 -29.85 15.83 -26.74
N ARG A 680 -28.79 15.02 -26.75
CA ARG A 680 -27.52 15.40 -26.11
C ARG A 680 -26.97 16.71 -26.63
N LYS A 681 -26.93 16.89 -27.96
CA LYS A 681 -26.47 18.15 -28.56
C LYS A 681 -27.33 19.35 -28.15
N VAL A 682 -28.64 19.15 -28.07
CA VAL A 682 -29.59 20.19 -27.63
C VAL A 682 -29.39 20.55 -26.16
N VAL A 683 -29.23 19.53 -25.30
CA VAL A 683 -28.97 19.69 -23.87
C VAL A 683 -27.65 20.41 -23.63
N ASP A 684 -26.58 19.99 -24.31
CA ASP A 684 -25.25 20.59 -24.19
C ASP A 684 -25.28 22.08 -24.58
N TRP A 685 -25.93 22.41 -25.70
CA TRP A 685 -26.13 23.79 -26.13
C TRP A 685 -26.93 24.61 -25.11
N HIS A 686 -28.09 24.11 -24.65
CA HIS A 686 -28.92 24.85 -23.70
C HIS A 686 -28.21 25.01 -22.35
N ALA A 687 -27.53 23.98 -21.86
CA ALA A 687 -26.82 24.04 -20.59
C ALA A 687 -25.67 25.06 -20.62
N LEU A 688 -25.08 25.30 -21.79
CA LEU A 688 -24.03 26.29 -22.02
C LEU A 688 -24.59 27.71 -22.16
N GLU A 689 -25.51 27.93 -23.11
CA GLU A 689 -26.04 29.28 -23.45
C GLU A 689 -27.04 29.81 -22.42
N PHE A 690 -27.77 28.92 -21.75
CA PHE A 690 -28.83 29.25 -20.79
C PHE A 690 -28.59 28.55 -19.46
N SER A 691 -27.39 28.71 -18.90
CA SER A 691 -26.97 28.04 -17.66
C SER A 691 -27.86 28.34 -16.45
N GLU A 692 -28.45 29.54 -16.39
CA GLU A 692 -29.38 29.94 -15.32
C GLU A 692 -30.78 29.30 -15.45
N GLU A 693 -31.09 28.69 -16.59
CA GLU A 693 -32.39 28.10 -16.89
C GLU A 693 -32.34 26.57 -16.98
N ARG A 694 -31.26 25.97 -16.43
CA ARG A 694 -31.06 24.52 -16.44
C ARG A 694 -32.22 23.80 -15.73
N ILE A 695 -32.59 22.67 -16.32
CA ILE A 695 -33.55 21.72 -15.75
C ILE A 695 -32.87 20.35 -15.61
N ASP A 696 -33.52 19.42 -14.93
CA ASP A 696 -33.03 18.04 -14.80
C ASP A 696 -33.15 17.29 -16.14
N TYR A 697 -32.14 17.44 -17.01
CA TYR A 697 -32.15 16.94 -18.38
C TYR A 697 -32.30 15.42 -18.50
N GLY A 698 -31.90 14.65 -17.48
CA GLY A 698 -32.08 13.20 -17.40
C GLY A 698 -33.51 12.74 -17.68
N TRP A 699 -34.50 13.52 -17.24
CA TRP A 699 -35.91 13.22 -17.52
C TRP A 699 -36.26 13.34 -19.00
N LEU A 700 -35.64 14.24 -19.76
CA LEU A 700 -35.88 14.33 -21.20
C LEU A 700 -35.42 13.07 -21.92
N TYR A 701 -34.27 12.52 -21.55
CA TYR A 701 -33.81 11.23 -22.08
C TYR A 701 -34.81 10.12 -21.74
N LEU A 702 -35.33 10.11 -20.51
CA LEU A 702 -36.35 9.14 -20.10
C LEU A 702 -37.65 9.28 -20.91
N LEU A 703 -38.11 10.51 -21.18
CA LEU A 703 -39.27 10.77 -22.02
C LEU A 703 -39.07 10.25 -23.45
N ILE A 704 -37.87 10.41 -24.03
CA ILE A 704 -37.54 9.86 -25.35
C ILE A 704 -37.53 8.33 -25.33
N LEU A 705 -37.02 7.69 -24.28
CA LEU A 705 -37.04 6.23 -24.14
C LEU A 705 -38.45 5.67 -24.15
N ILE A 706 -39.35 6.27 -23.36
CA ILE A 706 -40.73 5.79 -23.22
C ILE A 706 -41.67 6.36 -24.29
N SER A 707 -41.16 7.10 -25.29
CA SER A 707 -42.02 7.83 -26.24
C SER A 707 -42.92 6.91 -27.08
N ASN A 708 -42.46 5.68 -27.31
CA ASN A 708 -43.16 4.67 -28.11
C ASN A 708 -44.06 3.75 -27.28
N LEU A 709 -44.01 3.84 -25.95
CA LEU A 709 -44.97 3.13 -25.11
C LEU A 709 -46.37 3.69 -25.30
N ASP A 710 -47.38 2.88 -25.03
CA ASP A 710 -48.74 3.36 -24.84
C ASP A 710 -48.78 4.39 -23.70
N TYR A 711 -49.74 5.32 -23.78
CA TYR A 711 -49.79 6.46 -22.85
C TYR A 711 -49.95 5.99 -21.40
N GLU A 712 -50.81 5.00 -21.14
CA GLU A 712 -51.09 4.54 -19.77
C GLU A 712 -49.87 3.84 -19.15
N ARG A 713 -49.16 2.95 -19.86
CA ARG A 713 -47.93 2.34 -19.34
C ARG A 713 -46.85 3.39 -19.06
N GLY A 714 -46.63 4.33 -19.98
CA GLY A 714 -45.64 5.38 -19.76
C GLY A 714 -46.01 6.32 -18.61
N LYS A 715 -47.30 6.65 -18.46
CA LYS A 715 -47.81 7.43 -17.32
C LYS A 715 -47.59 6.68 -16.00
N HIS A 716 -47.96 5.41 -15.94
CA HIS A 716 -47.77 4.56 -14.76
C HIS A 716 -46.29 4.45 -14.37
N PHE A 717 -45.40 4.23 -15.35
CA PHE A 717 -43.96 4.20 -15.10
C PHE A 717 -43.43 5.55 -14.55
N LEU A 718 -43.91 6.68 -15.05
CA LEU A 718 -43.55 7.99 -14.50
C LEU A 718 -44.08 8.22 -13.08
N GLU A 719 -45.24 7.64 -12.73
CA GLU A 719 -45.76 7.65 -11.36
C GLU A 719 -44.89 6.81 -10.43
N GLU A 720 -44.49 5.60 -10.84
CA GLU A 720 -43.54 4.74 -10.09
C GLU A 720 -42.21 5.48 -9.86
N MET A 721 -41.68 6.15 -10.88
CA MET A 721 -40.46 6.96 -10.80
C MET A 721 -40.61 8.21 -9.91
N SER A 722 -41.84 8.53 -9.47
CA SER A 722 -42.18 9.77 -8.78
C SER A 722 -41.75 11.00 -9.57
N ALA A 723 -42.02 11.01 -10.88
CA ALA A 723 -41.56 12.04 -11.79
C ALA A 723 -42.14 13.42 -11.43
N PRO A 724 -41.33 14.51 -11.53
CA PRO A 724 -41.80 15.87 -11.29
C PRO A 724 -43.04 16.23 -12.12
N SER A 725 -43.85 17.17 -11.62
CA SER A 725 -45.08 17.60 -12.31
C SER A 725 -44.81 18.03 -13.75
N TRP A 726 -43.78 18.85 -13.98
CA TRP A 726 -43.42 19.32 -15.32
C TRP A 726 -43.05 18.17 -16.27
N VAL A 727 -42.47 17.07 -15.77
CA VAL A 727 -42.14 15.88 -16.59
C VAL A 727 -43.42 15.17 -17.02
N ARG A 728 -44.36 14.95 -16.10
CA ARG A 728 -45.65 14.32 -16.38
C ARG A 728 -46.48 15.13 -17.36
N GLU A 729 -46.53 16.45 -17.18
CA GLU A 729 -47.20 17.37 -18.12
C GLU A 729 -46.51 17.38 -19.49
N THR A 730 -45.18 17.37 -19.54
CA THR A 730 -44.42 17.27 -20.79
C THR A 730 -44.70 15.95 -21.50
N TYR A 731 -44.75 14.83 -20.77
CA TYR A 731 -45.08 13.52 -21.35
C TYR A 731 -46.48 13.52 -21.97
N LYS A 732 -47.49 14.00 -21.23
CA LYS A 732 -48.86 14.14 -21.73
C LYS A 732 -48.91 15.05 -22.96
N PHE A 733 -48.23 16.18 -22.93
CA PHE A 733 -48.14 17.09 -24.07
C PHE A 733 -47.49 16.42 -25.28
N MET A 734 -46.38 15.69 -25.07
CA MET A 734 -45.67 14.95 -26.10
C MET A 734 -46.56 13.92 -26.80
N LYS A 735 -47.41 13.20 -26.05
CA LYS A 735 -48.29 12.16 -26.60
C LYS A 735 -49.49 12.71 -27.38
N PHE A 736 -50.05 13.85 -26.98
CA PHE A 736 -51.34 14.32 -27.52
C PHE A 736 -51.29 15.64 -28.31
N LYS A 737 -50.37 16.55 -28.01
CA LYS A 737 -50.38 17.93 -28.55
C LYS A 737 -49.13 18.31 -29.33
N LEU A 738 -48.01 17.62 -29.10
CA LEU A 738 -46.75 17.97 -29.74
C LEU A 738 -46.78 17.81 -31.27
N GLY A 739 -47.53 16.85 -31.79
CA GLY A 739 -47.70 16.68 -33.24
C GLY A 739 -48.40 17.87 -33.90
N SER A 740 -49.54 18.31 -33.36
CA SER A 740 -50.26 19.48 -33.90
C SER A 740 -49.44 20.76 -33.75
N LEU A 741 -48.78 20.93 -32.58
CA LEU A 741 -47.92 22.08 -32.35
C LEU A 741 -46.77 22.16 -33.37
N LYS A 742 -46.13 21.02 -33.72
CA LYS A 742 -45.07 20.99 -34.74
C LYS A 742 -45.60 21.50 -36.08
N GLU A 743 -46.77 21.06 -36.50
CA GLU A 743 -47.38 21.50 -37.76
C GLU A 743 -47.80 22.97 -37.74
N GLU A 744 -48.32 23.47 -36.61
CA GLU A 744 -48.58 24.91 -36.42
C GLU A 744 -47.27 25.71 -36.49
N LEU A 745 -46.20 25.26 -35.83
CA LEU A 745 -44.91 25.93 -35.84
C LEU A 745 -44.25 25.93 -37.23
N LYS A 746 -44.42 24.87 -38.02
CA LYS A 746 -43.94 24.82 -39.42
C LYS A 746 -44.66 25.87 -40.27
N LYS A 747 -45.97 26.00 -40.10
CA LYS A 747 -46.81 26.97 -40.83
C LYS A 747 -46.61 28.41 -40.37
N ALA A 748 -46.12 28.63 -39.15
CA ALA A 748 -45.93 29.96 -38.60
C ALA A 748 -44.96 30.81 -39.45
N LYS A 749 -45.47 31.92 -39.99
CA LYS A 749 -44.73 32.82 -40.89
C LYS A 749 -44.18 34.05 -40.17
N GLU A 750 -44.86 34.51 -39.13
CA GLU A 750 -44.47 35.69 -38.36
C GLU A 750 -43.77 35.29 -37.05
N ASN A 751 -42.76 36.07 -36.64
CA ASN A 751 -42.07 35.83 -35.37
C ASN A 751 -43.00 35.97 -34.16
N TYR A 752 -44.00 36.86 -34.21
CA TYR A 752 -44.99 36.94 -33.16
C TYR A 752 -45.85 35.68 -33.03
N GLU A 753 -46.14 35.00 -34.14
CA GLU A 753 -46.87 33.73 -34.11
C GLU A 753 -46.03 32.64 -33.44
N VAL A 754 -44.74 32.55 -33.79
CA VAL A 754 -43.77 31.68 -33.12
C VAL A 754 -43.71 31.99 -31.62
N TYR A 755 -43.58 33.27 -31.24
CA TYR A 755 -43.61 33.70 -29.84
C TYR A 755 -44.89 33.26 -29.12
N ARG A 756 -46.06 33.51 -29.70
CA ARG A 756 -47.36 33.17 -29.09
C ARG A 756 -47.50 31.68 -28.84
N LEU A 757 -47.08 30.84 -29.79
CA LEU A 757 -47.14 29.38 -29.69
C LEU A 757 -46.17 28.82 -28.64
N LEU A 758 -44.98 29.44 -28.49
CA LEU A 758 -43.92 28.94 -27.61
C LEU A 758 -43.96 29.51 -26.18
N LYS A 759 -44.46 30.74 -25.99
CA LYS A 759 -44.55 31.42 -24.68
C LYS A 759 -45.16 30.60 -23.55
N PRO A 760 -46.27 29.85 -23.73
CA PRO A 760 -46.91 29.12 -22.62
C PRO A 760 -46.21 27.79 -22.29
N LEU A 761 -45.18 27.40 -23.06
CA LEU A 761 -44.59 26.07 -22.95
C LEU A 761 -43.43 26.06 -21.94
N HIS A 762 -43.35 24.98 -21.17
CA HIS A 762 -42.20 24.71 -20.32
C HIS A 762 -40.96 24.44 -21.18
N THR A 763 -39.77 24.78 -20.66
CA THR A 763 -38.46 24.61 -21.34
C THR A 763 -38.28 23.21 -21.92
N SER A 764 -38.75 22.18 -21.23
CA SER A 764 -38.72 20.79 -21.70
C SER A 764 -39.38 20.58 -23.07
N VAL A 765 -40.52 21.22 -23.34
CA VAL A 765 -41.22 21.11 -24.62
C VAL A 765 -40.43 21.84 -25.71
N LEU A 766 -39.83 22.98 -25.39
CA LEU A 766 -38.97 23.73 -26.32
C LEU A 766 -37.77 22.88 -26.75
N LEU A 767 -37.10 22.23 -25.80
CA LEU A 767 -35.96 21.35 -26.08
C LEU A 767 -36.37 20.11 -26.90
N LEU A 768 -37.56 19.55 -26.67
CA LEU A 768 -38.09 18.46 -27.50
C LEU A 768 -38.41 18.91 -28.92
N LEU A 769 -38.85 20.17 -29.12
CA LEU A 769 -39.09 20.73 -30.45
C LEU A 769 -37.78 20.94 -31.23
N MET A 770 -36.66 21.24 -30.54
CA MET A 770 -35.34 21.35 -31.17
C MET A 770 -34.81 20.04 -31.77
N LEU A 771 -35.45 18.90 -31.49
CA LEU A 771 -35.14 17.63 -32.15
C LEU A 771 -35.64 17.59 -33.60
N GLU A 772 -36.55 18.49 -33.99
CA GLU A 772 -36.98 18.67 -35.37
C GLU A 772 -36.08 19.73 -36.03
N GLU A 773 -35.26 19.31 -36.98
CA GLU A 773 -34.24 20.19 -37.59
C GLU A 773 -34.86 21.44 -38.23
N GLU A 774 -36.05 21.31 -38.83
CA GLU A 774 -36.81 22.42 -39.42
C GLU A 774 -37.30 23.47 -38.40
N LEU A 775 -37.47 23.09 -37.13
CA LEU A 775 -37.99 23.97 -36.08
C LEU A 775 -36.88 24.55 -35.20
N LYS A 776 -35.72 23.92 -35.20
CA LYS A 776 -34.59 24.23 -34.32
C LYS A 776 -34.20 25.71 -34.32
N GLU A 777 -34.06 26.32 -35.49
CA GLU A 777 -33.70 27.75 -35.58
C GLU A 777 -34.84 28.67 -35.11
N LYS A 778 -36.12 28.28 -35.27
CA LYS A 778 -37.24 29.03 -34.69
C LYS A 778 -37.22 28.99 -33.16
N ILE A 779 -36.89 27.83 -32.56
CA ILE A 779 -36.79 27.71 -31.10
C ILE A 779 -35.60 28.52 -30.57
N LYS A 780 -34.44 28.47 -31.23
CA LYS A 780 -33.29 29.31 -30.88
C LYS A 780 -33.63 30.79 -30.94
N LEU A 781 -34.22 31.24 -32.03
CA LEU A 781 -34.66 32.63 -32.20
C LEU A 781 -35.60 33.07 -31.08
N TYR A 782 -36.53 32.20 -30.68
CA TYR A 782 -37.41 32.46 -29.55
C TYR A 782 -36.64 32.61 -28.23
N LEU A 783 -35.74 31.68 -27.91
CA LEU A 783 -34.99 31.66 -26.65
C LEU A 783 -34.00 32.83 -26.55
N GLU A 784 -33.32 33.16 -27.64
CA GLU A 784 -32.26 34.16 -27.67
C GLU A 784 -32.82 35.59 -27.77
N LYS A 785 -33.86 35.80 -28.60
CA LYS A 785 -34.37 37.13 -28.95
C LYS A 785 -35.84 37.35 -28.59
N LEU A 786 -36.77 36.57 -29.17
CA LEU A 786 -38.20 36.93 -29.14
C LEU A 786 -38.75 37.03 -27.73
N ARG A 787 -38.45 36.07 -26.84
CA ARG A 787 -38.96 36.11 -25.46
C ARG A 787 -38.37 37.25 -24.61
N LYS A 788 -37.25 37.83 -25.02
CA LYS A 788 -36.60 38.95 -24.32
C LYS A 788 -37.19 40.31 -24.70
N VAL A 789 -38.03 40.38 -25.73
CA VAL A 789 -38.71 41.61 -26.14
C VAL A 789 -39.63 42.10 -25.01
N LYS A 790 -39.27 43.26 -24.44
CA LYS A 790 -40.05 43.97 -23.43
C LYS A 790 -40.26 45.41 -23.91
N LEU A 791 -41.44 45.96 -23.63
CA LEU A 791 -41.68 47.38 -23.83
C LEU A 791 -41.00 48.17 -22.69
N PRO A 792 -40.39 49.34 -22.99
CA PRO A 792 -39.86 50.24 -21.96
C PRO A 792 -40.94 50.63 -20.96
N LYS A 793 -40.55 50.84 -19.70
CA LYS A 793 -41.51 51.21 -18.64
C LYS A 793 -42.23 52.51 -18.97
N GLU A 794 -41.53 53.48 -19.57
CA GLU A 794 -42.12 54.77 -19.96
C GLU A 794 -43.26 54.57 -20.96
N LYS A 795 -43.09 53.65 -21.92
CA LYS A 795 -44.13 53.34 -22.92
C LYS A 795 -45.36 52.69 -22.28
N ILE A 796 -45.16 51.81 -21.31
CA ILE A 796 -46.26 51.18 -20.57
C ILE A 796 -47.02 52.22 -19.74
N GLU A 797 -46.33 53.18 -19.12
CA GLU A 797 -46.96 54.27 -18.39
C GLU A 797 -47.72 55.22 -19.32
N GLU A 798 -47.19 55.49 -20.51
CA GLU A 798 -47.88 56.30 -21.53
C GLU A 798 -49.21 55.66 -21.95
N LEU A 799 -49.22 54.34 -22.19
CA LEU A 799 -50.45 53.59 -22.47
C LEU A 799 -51.46 53.66 -21.31
N LYS A 800 -50.99 53.59 -20.05
CA LYS A 800 -51.86 53.75 -18.87
C LYS A 800 -52.44 55.17 -18.77
N LYS A 801 -51.66 56.21 -19.11
CA LYS A 801 -52.12 57.60 -19.15
C LYS A 801 -53.18 57.84 -20.23
N GLN A 802 -53.17 57.04 -21.30
CA GLN A 802 -54.21 57.04 -22.34
C GLN A 802 -55.52 56.34 -21.92
N GLY A 803 -55.64 55.91 -20.66
CA GLY A 803 -56.86 55.30 -20.11
C GLY A 803 -56.93 53.77 -20.21
N LEU A 804 -55.98 53.13 -20.90
CA LEU A 804 -55.95 51.67 -21.06
C LEU A 804 -55.65 50.97 -19.73
N LYS A 805 -56.52 50.03 -19.33
CA LYS A 805 -56.37 49.21 -18.12
C LYS A 805 -56.77 47.76 -18.38
N GLY A 806 -56.34 46.86 -17.49
CA GLY A 806 -56.74 45.44 -17.52
C GLY A 806 -56.44 44.76 -18.86
N LYS A 807 -57.47 44.17 -19.47
CA LYS A 807 -57.36 43.37 -20.71
C LYS A 807 -56.93 44.21 -21.92
N GLU A 808 -57.52 45.40 -22.11
CA GLU A 808 -57.20 46.27 -23.24
C GLU A 808 -55.74 46.72 -23.24
N LEU A 809 -55.20 47.05 -22.04
CA LEU A 809 -53.78 47.36 -21.89
C LEU A 809 -52.90 46.16 -22.28
N GLY A 810 -53.29 44.95 -21.87
CA GLY A 810 -52.58 43.73 -22.22
C GLY A 810 -52.57 43.45 -23.71
N GLU A 811 -53.72 43.58 -24.37
CA GLU A 811 -53.85 43.42 -25.83
C GLU A 811 -52.98 44.44 -26.58
N ARG A 812 -53.01 45.72 -26.17
CA ARG A 812 -52.19 46.76 -26.81
C ARG A 812 -50.69 46.53 -26.60
N ILE A 813 -50.28 46.02 -25.44
CA ILE A 813 -48.88 45.65 -25.19
C ILE A 813 -48.44 44.51 -26.12
N GLU A 814 -49.28 43.48 -26.31
CA GLU A 814 -48.94 42.36 -27.19
C GLU A 814 -48.94 42.77 -28.67
N GLU A 815 -49.78 43.71 -29.08
CA GLU A 815 -49.79 44.30 -30.41
C GLU A 815 -48.48 45.06 -30.73
N LEU A 816 -48.00 45.89 -29.80
CA LEU A 816 -46.71 46.57 -29.94
C LEU A 816 -45.54 45.58 -29.93
N LYS A 817 -45.62 44.50 -29.13
CA LYS A 817 -44.63 43.43 -29.18
C LYS A 817 -44.63 42.74 -30.55
N ARG A 818 -45.79 42.51 -31.16
CA ARG A 818 -45.90 41.92 -32.52
C ARG A 818 -45.14 42.77 -33.54
N GLU A 819 -45.33 44.09 -33.51
CA GLU A 819 -44.62 45.02 -34.40
C GLU A 819 -43.09 44.96 -34.23
N ILE A 820 -42.61 44.86 -32.99
CA ILE A 820 -41.17 44.76 -32.70
C ILE A 820 -40.62 43.39 -33.14
N MET A 821 -41.30 42.30 -32.78
CA MET A 821 -40.84 40.94 -33.06
C MET A 821 -40.78 40.63 -34.55
N ASN A 822 -41.72 41.13 -35.34
CA ASN A 822 -41.76 40.90 -36.79
C ASN A 822 -40.67 41.68 -37.56
N LYS A 823 -39.92 42.56 -36.88
CA LYS A 823 -38.73 43.25 -37.43
C LYS A 823 -37.41 42.57 -37.07
N ILE A 824 -37.42 41.69 -36.06
CA ILE A 824 -36.27 40.84 -35.69
C ILE A 824 -36.13 39.73 -36.73
#